data_AF-J8E6E9-F1
#
_entry.id   AF-J8E6E9-F1
#
_cell.length_a   1.000
_cell.length_b   1.000
_cell.length_c   1.000
_cell.angle_alpha   90.00
_cell.angle_beta   90.00
_cell.angle_gamma   90.00
#
_symmetry.space_group_name_H-M   'P 1'
#
loop_
_entity.id
_entity.type
_entity.pdbx_description
1 polymer ?
#
loop_
_entity_poly.entity_id
_entity_poly.type
_entity_poly.pdbx_seq_one_letter_code
_entity_poly.pdbx_strand_id
1 'polypeptide(L)'
;MKTRLILDINKTQYAQLNSIVTGRVGDKVSNVVDVYVIDSGSPYNLTGLKVFFECAKPDNTVIRDDNGVKMIDAANGRFEYTFPTETFGAIGKAKQAFMSIEKDKTIRATTQDFALITLPDATTNRIPSESYFSDLEKLIQELNEMALEEMNSQAAAEASAAKDFANQANKLSNSIQKQLNEIVIKGDSSVEAAQAREDETGVVHKTLKDRIDSDVNKIQYDKRNLVKNADFETLPIIQSRSSVYSFLAGVTNPTYAGRKSMKVTAAGYEASTDTNKDFAITLTETIVSSETIAISFMVYPSVSNKSILIRMAYAGGTFVNLGPANQWNKITLQLPLSSMSKPNNFLYFDLRSSFNFHMSDLQVGTISIPPQNLPVSINQINEHLVEDVRAINNSKGAIERMLAAGQTYWDNVNDFVYGNLFTAYDTTLDLVGGKHQIDCSSFAHLMIHGIPYNKTRYAGNADNINSGLFFQNINGYKWRFANQIAKFAYEKGYAFKPKDDLSDLAPGDVLFFSWKNWSGGGDLPEDLRENAFMKIDHVGVFLHKKNDSRWATLQFDNGISTVYYDATNEYMSQCVLVARFPYANVESMYSNDNLIIDGDIPKSVTNNATIASYKLTKPLVKGRYYTIVLSGDIITDNCYFVVQANGKTIYSDIGKIGKYQDLTTLRFPYLLDDIVDTVTLLIGAPTGTTQERSANVSWFSIYEGYQRNITQYNKAKVLSSSVFNLDPVLMTDLDTGYAPNYKFNIESNRLFTCFSLTFKTIKTGNLLLGNIGSVRPKNTHRIPINLVGANNEPYNAILQISWNGDVTIITYTSTVQWKHALASGFIFMD
;
A
#
# COMPACT_ATOMS: atom_id res chain seq x y z
N MET A 1 1.03 -12.13 -39.83
CA MET A 1 1.87 -12.51 -40.98
C MET A 1 3.30 -12.24 -40.54
N LYS A 2 4.17 -13.25 -40.38
CA LYS A 2 5.56 -13.05 -39.92
C LYS A 2 6.40 -12.57 -41.11
N THR A 3 7.10 -11.45 -40.98
CA THR A 3 8.00 -10.95 -42.04
C THR A 3 9.18 -11.90 -42.15
N ARG A 4 9.46 -12.38 -43.37
CA ARG A 4 10.60 -13.26 -43.65
C ARG A 4 11.84 -12.44 -44.00
N LEU A 5 12.94 -12.72 -43.32
CA LEU A 5 14.26 -12.14 -43.58
C LEU A 5 15.23 -13.23 -44.03
N ILE A 6 15.90 -13.02 -45.15
CA ILE A 6 17.02 -13.86 -45.61
C ILE A 6 18.27 -12.99 -45.55
N LEU A 7 19.18 -13.33 -44.66
CA LEU A 7 20.35 -12.54 -44.31
C LEU A 7 21.63 -13.31 -44.65
N ASP A 8 22.55 -12.67 -45.35
CA ASP A 8 23.80 -13.23 -45.85
C ASP A 8 24.98 -12.71 -45.04
N ILE A 9 25.79 -13.64 -44.50
CA ILE A 9 26.96 -13.33 -43.69
C ILE A 9 28.10 -12.70 -44.50
N ASN A 10 28.15 -12.97 -45.82
CA ASN A 10 29.12 -12.38 -46.74
C ASN A 10 28.75 -10.96 -47.16
N LYS A 11 27.53 -10.50 -46.88
CA LYS A 11 27.04 -9.13 -47.17
C LYS A 11 27.06 -8.76 -48.66
N THR A 12 27.23 -9.73 -49.57
CA THR A 12 27.37 -9.50 -51.01
C THR A 12 26.07 -9.72 -51.78
N GLN A 13 25.16 -10.56 -51.27
CA GLN A 13 23.84 -10.76 -51.87
C GLN A 13 22.80 -9.84 -51.24
N TYR A 14 22.41 -8.80 -51.98
CA TYR A 14 21.30 -7.88 -51.65
C TYR A 14 19.93 -8.41 -52.12
N ALA A 15 19.82 -9.71 -52.39
CA ALA A 15 18.75 -10.30 -53.20
C ALA A 15 17.31 -10.12 -52.65
N GLN A 16 17.12 -9.56 -51.44
CA GLN A 16 15.80 -9.26 -50.88
C GLN A 16 15.71 -7.89 -50.18
N LEU A 17 16.12 -6.82 -50.85
CA LEU A 17 15.89 -5.40 -50.47
C LEU A 17 14.40 -5.00 -50.25
N ASN A 18 13.43 -5.92 -50.30
CA ASN A 18 11.99 -5.62 -50.20
C ASN A 18 11.34 -5.95 -48.85
N SER A 19 12.04 -6.63 -47.92
CA SER A 19 11.48 -6.91 -46.59
C SER A 19 11.80 -5.78 -45.62
N ILE A 20 10.84 -4.87 -45.42
CA ILE A 20 10.91 -3.80 -44.41
C ILE A 20 10.24 -4.31 -43.13
N VAL A 21 10.96 -4.26 -42.01
CA VAL A 21 10.38 -4.48 -40.69
C VAL A 21 9.79 -3.16 -40.19
N THR A 22 8.48 -3.13 -39.97
CA THR A 22 7.78 -1.93 -39.51
C THR A 22 7.08 -2.23 -38.19
N GLY A 23 7.33 -1.40 -37.18
CA GLY A 23 6.60 -1.41 -35.90
C GLY A 23 6.13 -0.01 -35.54
N ARG A 24 5.28 0.10 -34.52
CA ARG A 24 4.78 1.37 -33.97
C ARG A 24 5.27 1.55 -32.53
N VAL A 25 5.45 2.81 -32.12
CA VAL A 25 5.68 3.15 -30.71
C VAL A 25 4.56 2.55 -29.86
N GLY A 26 4.92 1.76 -28.85
CA GLY A 26 3.97 1.07 -27.96
C GLY A 26 3.59 -0.33 -28.39
N ASP A 27 4.05 -0.81 -29.56
CA ASP A 27 3.98 -2.22 -29.89
C ASP A 27 4.75 -3.02 -28.83
N LYS A 28 4.06 -3.99 -28.22
CA LYS A 28 4.66 -4.94 -27.27
C LYS A 28 5.32 -6.08 -28.05
N VAL A 29 5.45 -7.26 -27.45
CA VAL A 29 6.07 -8.48 -28.03
C VAL A 29 5.33 -9.08 -29.25
N SER A 30 4.60 -8.28 -30.04
CA SER A 30 3.86 -8.70 -31.24
C SER A 30 4.67 -8.66 -32.54
N ASN A 31 5.85 -8.02 -32.55
CA ASN A 31 6.70 -7.90 -33.74
C ASN A 31 7.71 -9.05 -33.82
N VAL A 32 7.43 -10.03 -34.67
CA VAL A 32 8.22 -11.27 -34.84
C VAL A 32 8.61 -11.47 -36.30
N VAL A 33 9.88 -11.79 -36.55
CA VAL A 33 10.44 -12.11 -37.88
C VAL A 33 10.90 -13.57 -37.95
N ASP A 34 10.76 -14.20 -39.12
CA ASP A 34 11.32 -15.53 -39.44
C ASP A 34 12.60 -15.32 -40.25
N VAL A 35 13.74 -15.66 -39.67
CA VAL A 35 15.09 -15.31 -40.17
C VAL A 35 15.80 -16.56 -40.68
N TYR A 36 16.41 -16.44 -41.86
CA TYR A 36 17.26 -17.46 -42.47
C TYR A 36 18.65 -16.84 -42.72
N VAL A 37 19.67 -17.40 -42.08
CA VAL A 37 21.06 -16.99 -42.29
C VAL A 37 21.67 -17.87 -43.38
N ILE A 38 22.30 -17.23 -44.36
CA ILE A 38 22.98 -17.89 -45.47
C ILE A 38 24.42 -17.41 -45.60
N ASP A 39 25.22 -18.20 -46.30
CA ASP A 39 26.58 -17.90 -46.72
C ASP A 39 26.64 -18.13 -48.24
N SER A 40 26.62 -17.03 -49.00
CA SER A 40 26.64 -17.05 -50.47
C SER A 40 25.61 -18.01 -51.10
N GLY A 41 24.40 -18.04 -50.55
CA GLY A 41 23.27 -18.84 -51.05
C GLY A 41 23.08 -20.21 -50.40
N SER A 42 24.03 -20.67 -49.58
CA SER A 42 23.88 -21.91 -48.80
C SER A 42 23.45 -21.61 -47.35
N PRO A 43 22.62 -22.45 -46.70
CA PRO A 43 22.27 -22.25 -45.28
C PRO A 43 23.50 -22.21 -44.38
N TYR A 44 23.54 -21.25 -43.45
CA TYR A 44 24.63 -21.10 -42.49
C TYR A 44 24.31 -21.80 -41.16
N ASN A 45 25.13 -22.77 -40.75
CA ASN A 45 24.88 -23.56 -39.54
C ASN A 45 25.13 -22.75 -38.26
N LEU A 46 24.10 -22.63 -37.41
CA LEU A 46 24.10 -21.89 -36.15
C LEU A 46 24.25 -22.79 -34.90
N THR A 47 24.46 -24.10 -35.06
CA THR A 47 24.59 -25.02 -33.92
C THR A 47 25.76 -24.62 -33.00
N GLY A 48 25.46 -24.38 -31.74
CA GLY A 48 26.45 -23.96 -30.74
C GLY A 48 26.92 -22.51 -30.88
N LEU A 49 26.26 -21.70 -31.70
CA LEU A 49 26.51 -20.26 -31.85
C LEU A 49 25.41 -19.46 -31.14
N LYS A 50 25.78 -18.29 -30.62
CA LYS A 50 24.81 -17.29 -30.12
C LYS A 50 24.50 -16.30 -31.22
N VAL A 51 23.24 -15.87 -31.30
CA VAL A 51 22.78 -14.84 -32.22
C VAL A 51 22.31 -13.64 -31.41
N PHE A 52 22.72 -12.44 -31.81
CA PHE A 52 22.21 -11.19 -31.26
C PHE A 52 21.61 -10.35 -32.38
N PHE A 53 20.53 -9.66 -32.05
CA PHE A 53 20.07 -8.51 -32.82
C PHE A 53 20.82 -7.27 -32.35
N GLU A 54 21.37 -6.52 -33.30
CA GLU A 54 22.04 -5.24 -33.04
C GLU A 54 21.39 -4.14 -33.88
N CYS A 55 21.02 -3.05 -33.23
CA CYS A 55 20.37 -1.92 -33.89
C CYS A 55 20.78 -0.58 -33.31
N ALA A 56 21.08 0.37 -34.20
CA ALA A 56 21.21 1.79 -33.88
C ALA A 56 19.92 2.50 -34.28
N LYS A 57 19.16 2.95 -33.28
CA LYS A 57 17.88 3.65 -33.47
C LYS A 57 18.08 5.04 -34.10
N PRO A 58 17.01 5.68 -34.62
CA PRO A 58 17.07 7.04 -35.17
C PRO A 58 17.71 8.09 -34.24
N ASP A 59 17.52 7.95 -32.93
CA ASP A 59 18.01 8.85 -31.88
C ASP A 59 19.40 8.51 -31.33
N ASN A 60 20.11 7.54 -31.93
CA ASN A 60 21.41 6.99 -31.52
C ASN A 60 21.42 6.08 -30.29
N THR A 61 20.28 5.82 -29.66
CA THR A 61 20.24 4.76 -28.65
C THR A 61 20.35 3.39 -29.33
N VAL A 62 20.92 2.42 -28.63
CA VAL A 62 21.30 1.13 -29.23
C VAL A 62 20.55 -0.03 -28.59
N ILE A 63 20.27 -1.05 -29.38
CA ILE A 63 19.76 -2.34 -28.93
C ILE A 63 20.82 -3.39 -29.22
N ARG A 64 21.14 -4.20 -28.22
CA ARG A 64 21.85 -5.47 -28.38
C ARG A 64 21.09 -6.52 -27.58
N ASP A 65 20.48 -7.47 -28.28
CA ASP A 65 19.56 -8.42 -27.66
C ASP A 65 19.71 -9.84 -28.22
N ASP A 66 19.78 -10.83 -27.32
CA ASP A 66 19.68 -12.26 -27.62
C ASP A 66 18.39 -12.90 -27.06
N ASN A 67 17.64 -12.21 -26.20
CA ASN A 67 16.45 -12.78 -25.53
C ASN A 67 15.32 -13.06 -26.51
N GLY A 68 15.21 -12.26 -27.57
CA GLY A 68 14.20 -12.43 -28.60
C GLY A 68 14.42 -13.64 -29.52
N VAL A 69 15.58 -14.29 -29.46
CA VAL A 69 15.95 -15.39 -30.38
C VAL A 69 15.30 -16.70 -29.95
N LYS A 70 14.49 -17.27 -30.84
CA LYS A 70 13.96 -18.63 -30.75
C LYS A 70 14.50 -19.46 -31.90
N MET A 71 15.48 -20.31 -31.62
CA MET A 71 16.04 -21.22 -32.61
C MET A 71 14.98 -22.22 -33.11
N ILE A 72 14.82 -22.30 -34.44
CA ILE A 72 13.86 -23.21 -35.08
C ILE A 72 14.58 -24.38 -35.72
N ASP A 73 15.64 -24.09 -36.50
CA ASP A 73 16.48 -25.09 -37.14
C ASP A 73 17.91 -24.54 -37.27
N ALA A 74 18.73 -24.83 -36.26
CA ALA A 74 20.09 -24.33 -36.18
C ALA A 74 20.97 -24.86 -37.32
N ALA A 75 20.80 -26.12 -37.73
CA ALA A 75 21.61 -26.73 -38.78
C ALA A 75 21.43 -26.02 -40.14
N ASN A 76 20.23 -25.50 -40.39
CA ASN A 76 19.88 -24.78 -41.62
C ASN A 76 19.79 -23.25 -41.42
N GLY A 77 20.34 -22.71 -40.33
CA GLY A 77 20.43 -21.26 -40.12
C GLY A 77 19.10 -20.53 -39.88
N ARG A 78 18.07 -21.24 -39.41
CA ARG A 78 16.72 -20.68 -39.24
C ARG A 78 16.36 -20.43 -37.78
N PHE A 79 15.87 -19.23 -37.48
CA PHE A 79 15.33 -18.86 -36.19
C PHE A 79 14.21 -17.83 -36.30
N GLU A 80 13.39 -17.73 -35.27
CA GLU A 80 12.47 -16.60 -35.10
C GLU A 80 13.08 -15.58 -34.17
N TYR A 81 12.86 -14.30 -34.45
CA TYR A 81 13.29 -13.22 -33.55
C TYR A 81 12.11 -12.32 -33.20
N THR A 82 11.90 -12.14 -31.89
CA THR A 82 10.91 -11.22 -31.34
C THR A 82 11.61 -9.96 -30.89
N PHE A 83 11.23 -8.81 -31.45
CA PHE A 83 11.86 -7.54 -31.08
C PHE A 83 11.44 -7.11 -29.66
N PRO A 84 12.38 -6.67 -28.80
CA PRO A 84 12.03 -6.06 -27.53
C PRO A 84 11.33 -4.71 -27.75
N THR A 85 10.49 -4.30 -26.79
CA THR A 85 9.66 -3.09 -26.84
C THR A 85 10.48 -1.82 -27.15
N GLU A 86 11.71 -1.79 -26.64
CA GLU A 86 12.67 -0.70 -26.72
C GLU A 86 13.15 -0.46 -28.16
N THR A 87 13.05 -1.48 -29.03
CA THR A 87 13.41 -1.41 -30.46
C THR A 87 12.60 -0.33 -31.18
N PHE A 88 11.32 -0.20 -30.85
CA PHE A 88 10.39 0.74 -31.47
C PHE A 88 10.19 2.01 -30.63
N GLY A 89 11.11 2.30 -29.71
CA GLY A 89 11.06 3.48 -28.84
C GLY A 89 11.36 4.81 -29.55
N ALA A 90 12.01 4.78 -30.72
CA ALA A 90 12.41 5.97 -31.46
C ALA A 90 11.80 5.99 -32.88
N ILE A 91 10.98 7.00 -33.15
CA ILE A 91 10.28 7.18 -34.44
C ILE A 91 11.28 7.41 -35.58
N GLY A 92 11.08 6.72 -36.70
CA GLY A 92 11.89 6.84 -37.91
C GLY A 92 12.59 5.54 -38.32
N LYS A 93 13.40 5.63 -39.37
CA LYS A 93 14.20 4.51 -39.89
C LYS A 93 15.44 4.30 -39.03
N ALA A 94 15.64 3.08 -38.52
CA ALA A 94 16.87 2.70 -37.83
C ALA A 94 18.08 2.96 -38.73
N LYS A 95 19.16 3.45 -38.13
CA LYS A 95 20.40 3.77 -38.84
C LYS A 95 21.10 2.51 -39.32
N GLN A 96 21.08 1.48 -38.48
CA GLN A 96 21.62 0.15 -38.74
C GLN A 96 20.78 -0.88 -37.98
N ALA A 97 20.59 -2.05 -38.59
CA ALA A 97 19.90 -3.18 -37.98
C ALA A 97 20.40 -4.46 -38.65
N PHE A 98 21.08 -5.32 -37.90
CA PHE A 98 21.67 -6.56 -38.40
C PHE A 98 21.68 -7.64 -37.32
N MET A 99 22.01 -8.87 -37.72
CA MET A 99 22.24 -9.96 -36.79
C MET A 99 23.74 -10.20 -36.64
N SER A 100 24.20 -10.35 -35.41
CA SER A 100 25.56 -10.82 -35.11
C SER A 100 25.53 -12.24 -34.57
N ILE A 101 26.55 -13.01 -34.92
CA ILE A 101 26.67 -14.42 -34.61
C ILE A 101 28.01 -14.62 -33.93
N GLU A 102 27.98 -15.14 -32.71
CA GLU A 102 29.14 -15.19 -31.83
C GLU A 102 29.37 -16.59 -31.26
N LYS A 103 30.64 -16.93 -31.07
CA LYS A 103 31.07 -18.14 -30.37
C LYS A 103 32.15 -17.79 -29.36
N ASP A 104 31.99 -18.27 -28.13
CA ASP A 104 33.02 -18.22 -27.08
C ASP A 104 33.68 -16.84 -26.90
N LYS A 105 32.93 -15.75 -27.15
CA LYS A 105 33.38 -14.33 -27.12
C LYS A 105 34.61 -14.00 -27.99
N THR A 106 35.04 -14.92 -28.86
CA THR A 106 36.29 -14.83 -29.64
C THR A 106 36.04 -14.82 -31.14
N ILE A 107 34.95 -15.44 -31.58
CA ILE A 107 34.51 -15.45 -32.97
C ILE A 107 33.27 -14.59 -33.08
N ARG A 108 33.28 -13.62 -34.00
CA ARG A 108 32.14 -12.77 -34.33
C ARG A 108 32.00 -12.64 -35.84
N ALA A 109 30.79 -12.88 -36.32
CA ALA A 109 30.38 -12.62 -37.69
C ALA A 109 29.07 -11.81 -37.70
N THR A 110 28.79 -11.10 -38.78
CA THR A 110 27.60 -10.25 -38.91
C THR A 110 26.97 -10.40 -40.28
N THR A 111 25.65 -10.23 -40.34
CA THR A 111 24.91 -10.17 -41.61
C THR A 111 25.02 -8.80 -42.26
N GLN A 112 24.40 -8.62 -43.42
CA GLN A 112 24.09 -7.29 -43.95
C GLN A 112 23.01 -6.59 -43.11
N ASP A 113 22.89 -5.28 -43.30
CA ASP A 113 21.82 -4.46 -42.71
C ASP A 113 20.47 -4.74 -43.38
N PHE A 114 19.39 -4.73 -42.59
CA PHE A 114 18.00 -4.71 -43.08
C PHE A 114 17.27 -3.43 -42.63
N ALA A 115 16.18 -3.07 -43.32
CA ALA A 115 15.42 -1.87 -43.02
C ALA A 115 14.45 -2.11 -41.85
N LEU A 116 14.59 -1.32 -40.78
CA LEU A 116 13.68 -1.27 -39.65
C LEU A 116 13.10 0.15 -39.50
N ILE A 117 11.77 0.28 -39.42
CA ILE A 117 11.05 1.55 -39.37
C ILE A 117 10.07 1.57 -38.21
N THR A 118 10.14 2.63 -37.41
CA THR A 118 9.22 2.88 -36.29
C THR A 118 8.23 3.99 -36.64
N LEU A 119 6.93 3.71 -36.48
CA LEU A 119 5.81 4.65 -36.69
C LEU A 119 5.36 5.30 -35.35
N PRO A 120 4.83 6.54 -35.37
CA PRO A 120 4.29 7.20 -34.17
C PRO A 120 3.03 6.50 -33.63
N ASP A 121 2.77 6.58 -32.32
CA ASP A 121 1.49 6.17 -31.71
C ASP A 121 0.42 7.27 -31.86
N ALA A 122 -0.83 6.99 -31.49
CA ALA A 122 -1.93 7.96 -31.62
C ALA A 122 -2.07 8.92 -30.43
N THR A 123 -1.33 8.69 -29.33
CA THR A 123 -1.66 9.26 -28.01
C THR A 123 -0.50 10.00 -27.33
N THR A 124 0.76 9.63 -27.57
CA THR A 124 1.90 10.14 -26.80
C THR A 124 3.05 10.65 -27.66
N ASN A 125 3.13 10.25 -28.93
CA ASN A 125 4.22 10.47 -29.87
C ASN A 125 5.63 10.10 -29.35
N ARG A 126 5.76 9.43 -28.18
CA ARG A 126 7.05 9.10 -27.55
C ARG A 126 6.91 8.12 -26.38
N ILE A 127 7.71 7.05 -26.40
CA ILE A 127 8.16 6.31 -25.21
C ILE A 127 9.61 6.74 -24.96
N PRO A 128 10.08 6.85 -23.70
CA PRO A 128 11.50 7.05 -23.43
C PRO A 128 12.33 5.99 -24.16
N SER A 129 13.18 6.44 -25.06
CA SER A 129 14.05 5.57 -25.84
C SER A 129 15.38 5.49 -25.09
N GLU A 130 15.67 4.33 -24.51
CA GLU A 130 16.90 4.05 -23.79
C GLU A 130 17.72 3.00 -24.54
N SER A 131 19.01 2.89 -24.19
CA SER A 131 19.85 1.80 -24.70
C SER A 131 19.51 0.51 -23.96
N TYR A 132 19.34 -0.59 -24.70
CA TYR A 132 18.97 -1.89 -24.16
C TYR A 132 20.07 -2.91 -24.45
N PHE A 133 20.54 -3.59 -23.40
CA PHE A 133 21.56 -4.63 -23.47
C PHE A 133 21.12 -5.84 -22.64
N SER A 134 20.65 -6.91 -23.29
CA SER A 134 20.08 -8.09 -22.59
C SER A 134 21.06 -8.75 -21.61
N ASP A 135 22.35 -8.81 -21.96
CA ASP A 135 23.39 -9.40 -21.12
C ASP A 135 23.64 -8.60 -19.82
N LEU A 136 23.47 -7.27 -19.85
CA LEU A 136 23.66 -6.42 -18.67
C LEU A 136 22.52 -6.61 -17.67
N GLU A 137 21.28 -6.75 -18.16
CA GLU A 137 20.12 -7.00 -17.32
C GLU A 137 20.22 -8.34 -16.58
N LYS A 138 20.65 -9.40 -17.29
CA LYS A 138 20.91 -10.71 -16.69
C LYS A 138 21.95 -10.62 -15.57
N LEU A 139 23.05 -9.89 -15.80
CA LEU A 139 24.10 -9.72 -14.80
C LEU A 139 23.63 -8.94 -13.56
N ILE A 140 22.80 -7.90 -13.75
CA ILE A 140 22.20 -7.14 -12.63
C ILE A 140 21.28 -8.04 -11.82
N GLN A 141 20.49 -8.89 -12.48
CA GLN A 141 19.60 -9.83 -11.80
C GLN A 141 20.39 -10.87 -10.99
N GLU A 142 21.41 -11.50 -11.57
CA GLU A 142 22.27 -12.47 -10.89
C GLU A 142 22.99 -11.86 -9.67
N LEU A 143 23.46 -10.61 -9.77
CA LEU A 143 24.08 -9.89 -8.66
C LEU A 143 23.10 -9.64 -7.50
N ASN A 144 21.86 -9.28 -7.81
CA ASN A 144 20.83 -9.06 -6.79
C ASN A 144 20.43 -10.37 -6.10
N GLU A 145 20.36 -11.47 -6.83
CA GLU A 145 20.04 -12.80 -6.29
C GLU A 145 21.14 -13.30 -5.35
N MET A 146 22.42 -13.14 -5.71
CA MET A 146 23.55 -13.51 -4.84
C MET A 146 23.61 -12.67 -3.54
N ALA A 147 23.38 -11.35 -3.63
CA ALA A 147 23.38 -10.48 -2.46
C ALA A 147 22.26 -10.84 -1.46
N LEU A 148 21.12 -11.30 -1.98
CA LEU A 148 19.97 -11.73 -1.18
C LEU A 148 20.25 -13.07 -0.48
N GLU A 149 20.89 -14.03 -1.14
CA GLU A 149 21.27 -15.31 -0.53
C GLU A 149 22.26 -15.15 0.63
N GLU A 150 23.26 -14.27 0.49
CA GLU A 150 24.27 -14.07 1.54
C GLU A 150 23.69 -13.40 2.80
N MET A 151 22.79 -12.43 2.61
CA MET A 151 22.08 -11.78 3.72
C MET A 151 21.15 -12.75 4.47
N ASN A 152 20.46 -13.63 3.74
CA ASN A 152 19.60 -14.66 4.32
C ASN A 152 20.41 -15.73 5.09
N SER A 153 21.62 -16.07 4.63
CA SER A 153 22.50 -17.03 5.31
C SER A 153 22.99 -16.51 6.67
N GLN A 154 23.35 -15.23 6.77
CA GLN A 154 23.78 -14.63 8.05
C GLN A 154 22.61 -14.53 9.05
N ALA A 155 21.44 -14.10 8.58
CA ALA A 155 20.23 -14.04 9.40
C ALA A 155 19.81 -15.42 9.91
N ALA A 156 19.93 -16.48 9.09
CA ALA A 156 19.64 -17.84 9.49
C ALA A 156 20.61 -18.37 10.57
N ALA A 157 21.90 -18.02 10.49
CA ALA A 157 22.90 -18.40 11.47
C ALA A 157 22.66 -17.73 12.84
N GLU A 158 22.37 -16.42 12.84
CA GLU A 158 22.03 -15.68 14.07
C GLU A 158 20.73 -16.17 14.69
N ALA A 159 19.70 -16.45 13.87
CA ALA A 159 18.44 -17.02 14.34
C ALA A 159 18.62 -18.41 14.95
N SER A 160 19.49 -19.24 14.38
CA SER A 160 19.81 -20.56 14.94
C SER A 160 20.52 -20.44 16.29
N ALA A 161 21.49 -19.52 16.42
CA ALA A 161 22.19 -19.29 17.68
C ALA A 161 21.25 -18.75 18.77
N ALA A 162 20.35 -17.83 18.41
CA ALA A 162 19.33 -17.31 19.32
C ALA A 162 18.34 -18.41 19.75
N LYS A 163 17.92 -19.28 18.82
CA LYS A 163 17.06 -20.43 19.11
C LYS A 163 17.74 -21.41 20.08
N ASP A 164 19.02 -21.67 19.91
CA ASP A 164 19.77 -22.55 20.80
C ASP A 164 19.93 -21.96 22.20
N PHE A 165 20.17 -20.64 22.30
CA PHE A 165 20.18 -19.93 23.57
C PHE A 165 18.81 -19.95 24.25
N ALA A 166 17.73 -19.71 23.50
CA ALA A 166 16.35 -19.77 24.00
C ALA A 166 15.97 -21.18 24.48
N ASN A 167 16.37 -22.22 23.74
CA ASN A 167 16.15 -23.62 24.13
C ASN A 167 16.89 -23.97 25.44
N GLN A 168 18.10 -23.44 25.63
CA GLN A 168 18.86 -23.61 26.87
C GLN A 168 18.18 -22.89 28.04
N ALA A 169 17.74 -21.65 27.84
CA ALA A 169 17.00 -20.89 28.84
C ALA A 169 15.68 -21.59 29.23
N ASN A 170 14.95 -22.15 28.26
CA ASN A 170 13.71 -22.88 28.51
C ASN A 170 13.96 -24.20 29.26
N LYS A 171 15.03 -24.94 28.93
CA LYS A 171 15.44 -26.12 29.71
C LYS A 171 15.75 -25.78 31.16
N LEU A 172 16.46 -24.67 31.39
CA LEU A 172 16.77 -24.18 32.74
C LEU A 172 15.49 -23.77 33.49
N SER A 173 14.58 -23.04 32.84
CA SER A 173 13.29 -22.63 33.41
C SER A 173 12.43 -23.82 33.81
N ASN A 174 12.28 -24.82 32.93
CA ASN A 174 11.56 -26.05 33.23
C ASN A 174 12.18 -26.83 34.39
N SER A 175 13.52 -26.82 34.49
CA SER A 175 14.23 -27.43 35.62
C SER A 175 13.92 -26.71 36.94
N ILE A 176 13.95 -25.37 36.95
CA ILE A 176 13.61 -24.56 38.12
C ILE A 176 12.15 -24.76 38.52
N GLN A 177 11.23 -24.77 37.56
CA GLN A 177 9.81 -25.01 37.83
C GLN A 177 9.58 -26.41 38.40
N LYS A 178 10.29 -27.43 37.91
CA LYS A 178 10.22 -28.79 38.46
C LYS A 178 10.70 -28.83 39.92
N GLN A 179 11.81 -28.15 40.22
CA GLN A 179 12.32 -28.03 41.59
C GLN A 179 11.33 -27.29 42.49
N LEU A 180 10.73 -26.20 42.00
CA LEU A 180 9.72 -25.45 42.74
C LEU A 180 8.46 -26.28 43.01
N ASN A 181 7.97 -27.03 42.01
CA ASN A 181 6.82 -27.92 42.17
C ASN A 181 7.11 -29.01 43.21
N GLU A 182 8.32 -29.59 43.22
CA GLU A 182 8.71 -30.57 44.25
C GLU A 182 8.76 -29.96 45.66
N ILE A 183 9.19 -28.71 45.80
CA ILE A 183 9.18 -27.97 47.08
C ILE A 183 7.74 -27.73 47.55
N VAL A 184 6.86 -27.26 46.65
CA VAL A 184 5.45 -27.00 46.96
C VAL A 184 4.73 -28.29 47.36
N ILE A 185 4.92 -29.39 46.62
CA ILE A 185 4.33 -30.70 46.94
C ILE A 185 4.77 -31.19 48.34
N LYS A 186 6.04 -30.99 48.70
CA LYS A 186 6.57 -31.40 50.01
C LYS A 186 6.13 -30.47 51.15
N GLY A 187 5.90 -29.19 50.87
CA GLY A 187 5.47 -28.20 51.87
C GLY A 187 3.95 -28.18 52.13
N ASP A 188 3.15 -28.62 51.17
CA ASP A 188 1.68 -28.49 51.16
C ASP A 188 0.98 -29.80 51.58
N SER A 189 1.48 -30.45 52.64
CA SER A 189 1.05 -31.78 53.11
C SER A 189 -0.17 -31.76 54.06
N SER A 190 -0.99 -30.71 54.03
CA SER A 190 -2.22 -30.65 54.84
C SER A 190 -3.36 -31.45 54.18
N VAL A 191 -4.27 -31.97 55.00
CA VAL A 191 -5.44 -32.72 54.52
C VAL A 191 -6.37 -31.87 53.66
N GLU A 192 -6.48 -30.58 53.95
CA GLU A 192 -7.28 -29.61 53.21
C GLU A 192 -6.70 -29.33 51.82
N ALA A 193 -5.38 -29.24 51.70
CA ALA A 193 -4.71 -29.06 50.41
C ALA A 193 -4.84 -30.29 49.50
N ALA A 194 -4.85 -31.50 50.08
CA ALA A 194 -5.09 -32.74 49.34
C ALA A 194 -6.54 -32.82 48.81
N GLN A 195 -7.53 -32.46 49.64
CA GLN A 195 -8.93 -32.39 49.23
C GLN A 195 -9.17 -31.33 48.15
N ALA A 196 -8.53 -30.18 48.26
CA ALA A 196 -8.71 -29.08 47.31
C ALA A 196 -8.14 -29.36 45.90
N ARG A 197 -7.31 -30.41 45.73
CA ARG A 197 -6.76 -30.87 44.43
C ARG A 197 -7.70 -31.84 43.70
N GLU A 198 -8.74 -32.33 44.36
CA GLU A 198 -9.77 -33.15 43.73
C GLU A 198 -10.75 -32.23 42.99
N ASP A 199 -10.98 -32.51 41.71
CA ASP A 199 -11.94 -31.74 40.92
C ASP A 199 -13.39 -32.23 41.12
N GLU A 200 -14.34 -31.52 40.50
CA GLU A 200 -15.77 -31.83 40.57
C GLU A 200 -16.17 -33.22 40.03
N THR A 201 -15.25 -33.92 39.35
CA THR A 201 -15.45 -35.28 38.83
C THR A 201 -14.76 -36.36 39.68
N GLY A 202 -14.14 -35.97 40.79
CA GLY A 202 -13.41 -36.86 41.69
C GLY A 202 -11.99 -37.20 41.22
N VAL A 203 -11.44 -36.46 40.24
CA VAL A 203 -10.07 -36.67 39.76
C VAL A 203 -9.12 -35.83 40.60
N VAL A 204 -8.15 -36.49 41.23
CA VAL A 204 -7.14 -35.83 42.07
C VAL A 204 -5.96 -35.36 41.22
N HIS A 205 -5.75 -34.05 41.20
CA HIS A 205 -4.66 -33.41 40.46
C HIS A 205 -3.38 -33.31 41.28
N LYS A 206 -2.24 -33.26 40.59
CA LYS A 206 -0.91 -33.30 41.23
C LYS A 206 -0.64 -32.03 42.06
N THR A 207 -1.12 -30.88 41.59
CA THR A 207 -1.04 -29.59 42.29
C THR A 207 -2.37 -28.85 42.18
N LEU A 208 -2.61 -27.87 43.07
CA LEU A 208 -3.78 -27.00 42.96
C LEU A 208 -3.76 -26.16 41.68
N LYS A 209 -2.58 -25.80 41.19
CA LYS A 209 -2.43 -25.13 39.91
C LYS A 209 -2.87 -26.03 38.76
N ASP A 210 -2.48 -27.30 38.74
CA ASP A 210 -2.92 -28.24 37.68
C ASP A 210 -4.44 -28.41 37.68
N ARG A 211 -5.04 -28.46 38.87
CA ARG A 211 -6.50 -28.48 39.03
C ARG A 211 -7.15 -27.18 38.53
N ILE A 212 -6.64 -26.02 38.96
CA ILE A 212 -7.16 -24.71 38.56
C ILE A 212 -6.97 -24.49 37.06
N ASP A 213 -5.83 -24.86 36.48
CA ASP A 213 -5.59 -24.76 35.03
C ASP A 213 -6.52 -25.71 34.26
N SER A 214 -6.77 -26.93 34.77
CA SER A 214 -7.76 -27.85 34.21
C SER A 214 -9.17 -27.28 34.27
N ASP A 215 -9.57 -26.70 35.40
CA ASP A 215 -10.88 -26.08 35.61
C ASP A 215 -11.03 -24.79 34.78
N VAL A 216 -9.98 -23.97 34.69
CA VAL A 216 -9.92 -22.76 33.86
C VAL A 216 -9.94 -23.12 32.38
N ASN A 217 -9.27 -24.18 31.95
CA ASN A 217 -9.38 -24.68 30.58
C ASN A 217 -10.81 -25.17 30.28
N LYS A 218 -11.48 -25.86 31.23
CA LYS A 218 -12.91 -26.21 31.11
C LYS A 218 -13.82 -24.98 31.05
N ILE A 219 -13.50 -23.90 31.77
CA ILE A 219 -14.23 -22.61 31.76
C ILE A 219 -13.93 -21.79 30.49
N GLN A 220 -12.72 -21.90 29.92
CA GLN A 220 -12.33 -21.28 28.64
C GLN A 220 -12.89 -22.05 27.42
N TYR A 221 -13.48 -23.23 27.64
CA TYR A 221 -14.35 -23.95 26.72
C TYR A 221 -15.82 -23.45 26.74
N ASP A 222 -16.08 -22.23 27.21
CA ASP A 222 -17.33 -21.53 26.87
C ASP A 222 -17.34 -21.23 25.37
N LYS A 223 -17.89 -22.19 24.63
CA LYS A 223 -18.23 -22.10 23.21
C LYS A 223 -18.91 -20.75 22.96
N ARG A 224 -18.44 -19.99 21.96
CA ARG A 224 -19.20 -18.86 21.39
C ARG A 224 -20.60 -19.35 21.08
N ASN A 225 -21.64 -18.95 21.81
CA ASN A 225 -22.99 -19.45 21.52
C ASN A 225 -23.55 -18.71 20.30
N LEU A 226 -23.50 -19.38 19.15
CA LEU A 226 -23.97 -18.90 17.85
C LEU A 226 -25.50 -19.01 17.69
N VAL A 227 -26.18 -19.43 18.76
CA VAL A 227 -27.63 -19.62 18.93
C VAL A 227 -27.96 -18.96 20.28
N LYS A 228 -28.94 -18.05 20.36
CA LYS A 228 -29.32 -17.41 21.63
C LYS A 228 -30.14 -18.39 22.49
N ASN A 229 -30.07 -18.27 23.81
CA ASN A 229 -30.76 -19.17 24.74
C ASN A 229 -32.31 -19.05 24.70
N ALA A 230 -32.85 -18.13 23.88
CA ALA A 230 -34.27 -17.89 23.65
C ALA A 230 -34.79 -18.52 22.32
N ASP A 231 -33.97 -19.27 21.59
CA ASP A 231 -34.15 -19.63 20.17
C ASP A 231 -35.29 -20.62 19.83
N PHE A 232 -36.12 -20.99 20.82
CA PHE A 232 -37.37 -21.71 20.58
C PHE A 232 -38.60 -20.80 20.74
N GLU A 233 -38.51 -19.55 20.30
CA GLU A 233 -39.65 -18.66 20.03
C GLU A 233 -39.86 -18.53 18.51
N THR A 234 -41.10 -18.47 18.05
CA THR A 234 -41.44 -18.54 16.61
C THR A 234 -40.94 -17.33 15.83
N LEU A 235 -40.09 -17.58 14.82
CA LEU A 235 -39.57 -16.66 13.79
C LEU A 235 -38.74 -15.46 14.31
N PRO A 236 -37.59 -15.10 13.67
CA PRO A 236 -37.14 -15.50 12.33
C PRO A 236 -35.99 -16.53 12.27
N ILE A 237 -35.71 -17.27 13.34
CA ILE A 237 -34.46 -18.06 13.47
C ILE A 237 -34.48 -19.40 12.68
N ILE A 238 -35.66 -20.03 12.54
CA ILE A 238 -35.84 -21.30 11.82
C ILE A 238 -36.53 -21.06 10.48
N GLN A 239 -35.93 -21.56 9.40
CA GLN A 239 -36.46 -21.41 8.05
C GLN A 239 -36.66 -22.78 7.41
N SER A 240 -37.92 -23.15 7.13
CA SER A 240 -38.18 -24.33 6.30
C SER A 240 -37.82 -24.03 4.85
N ARG A 241 -37.15 -24.99 4.18
CA ARG A 241 -36.93 -24.93 2.73
C ARG A 241 -37.77 -25.95 1.96
N SER A 242 -38.62 -26.69 2.67
CA SER A 242 -39.55 -27.66 2.12
C SER A 242 -40.88 -27.67 2.88
N SER A 243 -41.94 -28.03 2.17
CA SER A 243 -43.27 -28.21 2.74
C SER A 243 -43.39 -29.42 3.68
N VAL A 244 -42.42 -30.34 3.67
CA VAL A 244 -42.46 -31.57 4.49
C VAL A 244 -42.23 -31.31 5.98
N TYR A 245 -41.68 -30.15 6.34
CA TYR A 245 -41.39 -29.79 7.73
C TYR A 245 -42.41 -28.83 8.32
N SER A 246 -42.85 -29.13 9.54
CA SER A 246 -43.57 -28.19 10.40
C SER A 246 -42.95 -28.14 11.80
N PHE A 247 -43.08 -26.98 12.45
CA PHE A 247 -42.44 -26.67 13.72
C PHE A 247 -43.47 -26.18 14.74
N LEU A 248 -43.35 -26.66 15.97
CA LEU A 248 -44.06 -26.11 17.12
C LEU A 248 -43.03 -25.81 18.21
N ALA A 249 -42.87 -24.53 18.55
CA ALA A 249 -41.88 -24.05 19.50
C ALA A 249 -42.54 -23.55 20.79
N GLY A 250 -41.84 -23.65 21.92
CA GLY A 250 -42.32 -23.22 23.24
C GLY A 250 -42.04 -24.27 24.32
N VAL A 251 -42.80 -24.28 25.40
CA VAL A 251 -42.76 -25.39 26.36
C VAL A 251 -43.65 -26.50 25.79
N THR A 252 -43.07 -27.47 25.08
CA THR A 252 -43.80 -28.59 24.47
C THR A 252 -43.53 -29.90 25.22
N ASN A 253 -44.51 -30.80 25.31
CA ASN A 253 -44.35 -32.10 25.98
C ASN A 253 -43.84 -33.17 24.98
N PRO A 254 -42.74 -33.89 25.26
CA PRO A 254 -41.90 -33.85 26.46
C PRO A 254 -41.03 -32.59 26.58
N THR A 255 -40.83 -32.13 27.81
CA THR A 255 -39.89 -31.07 28.19
C THR A 255 -38.59 -31.68 28.75
N TYR A 256 -37.50 -30.93 28.70
CA TYR A 256 -36.21 -31.31 29.31
C TYR A 256 -35.81 -30.27 30.36
N ALA A 257 -35.59 -30.69 31.60
CA ALA A 257 -35.20 -29.81 32.70
C ALA A 257 -36.08 -28.54 32.85
N GLY A 258 -37.38 -28.64 32.51
CA GLY A 258 -38.31 -27.50 32.52
C GLY A 258 -38.05 -26.42 31.45
N ARG A 259 -37.13 -26.64 30.50
CA ARG A 259 -36.77 -25.70 29.44
C ARG A 259 -37.68 -25.83 28.21
N LYS A 260 -37.71 -24.76 27.40
CA LYS A 260 -38.40 -24.72 26.10
C LYS A 260 -37.82 -25.77 25.15
N SER A 261 -38.68 -26.37 24.33
CA SER A 261 -38.33 -27.36 23.32
C SER A 261 -39.06 -27.05 22.01
N MET A 262 -38.44 -27.41 20.88
CA MET A 262 -39.10 -27.37 19.57
C MET A 262 -39.45 -28.78 19.13
N LYS A 263 -40.72 -29.00 18.81
CA LYS A 263 -41.18 -30.15 18.06
C LYS A 263 -40.95 -29.92 16.57
N VAL A 264 -40.17 -30.78 15.94
CA VAL A 264 -39.97 -30.86 14.49
C VAL A 264 -40.76 -32.06 13.97
N THR A 265 -41.59 -31.85 12.95
CA THR A 265 -42.39 -32.89 12.30
C THR A 265 -42.01 -32.97 10.83
N ALA A 266 -41.53 -34.13 10.36
CA ALA A 266 -41.35 -34.41 8.94
C ALA A 266 -42.43 -35.38 8.43
N ALA A 267 -43.33 -34.89 7.58
CA ALA A 267 -44.43 -35.69 7.02
C ALA A 267 -44.35 -35.77 5.49
N GLY A 268 -44.58 -36.96 4.92
CA GLY A 268 -44.52 -37.18 3.48
C GLY A 268 -43.13 -37.03 2.86
N TYR A 269 -42.07 -37.23 3.65
CA TYR A 269 -40.68 -37.03 3.18
C TYR A 269 -40.35 -37.93 1.98
N GLU A 270 -40.78 -39.19 2.05
CA GLU A 270 -40.53 -40.23 1.05
C GLU A 270 -41.24 -39.93 -0.28
N ALA A 271 -42.42 -39.30 -0.22
CA ALA A 271 -43.25 -38.99 -1.40
C ALA A 271 -42.98 -37.58 -1.98
N SER A 272 -42.32 -36.70 -1.23
CA SER A 272 -42.07 -35.31 -1.67
C SER A 272 -41.12 -35.23 -2.86
N THR A 273 -41.38 -34.32 -3.79
CA THR A 273 -40.51 -34.00 -4.93
C THR A 273 -39.62 -32.77 -4.68
N ASP A 274 -39.68 -32.17 -3.49
CA ASP A 274 -38.89 -30.97 -3.17
C ASP A 274 -37.39 -31.31 -3.26
N THR A 275 -36.63 -30.46 -3.96
CA THR A 275 -35.19 -30.65 -4.14
C THR A 275 -34.38 -30.32 -2.88
N ASN A 276 -34.96 -29.54 -1.95
CA ASN A 276 -34.31 -29.11 -0.71
C ASN A 276 -35.10 -29.60 0.51
N LYS A 277 -35.04 -30.90 0.80
CA LYS A 277 -35.72 -31.52 1.96
C LYS A 277 -34.96 -31.28 3.28
N ASP A 278 -34.52 -30.05 3.51
CA ASP A 278 -33.87 -29.60 4.74
C ASP A 278 -34.59 -28.40 5.37
N PHE A 279 -34.28 -28.12 6.63
CA PHE A 279 -34.60 -26.85 7.27
C PHE A 279 -33.33 -26.22 7.84
N ALA A 280 -33.35 -24.90 8.01
CA ALA A 280 -32.20 -24.13 8.45
C ALA A 280 -32.43 -23.52 9.83
N ILE A 281 -31.36 -23.46 10.62
CA ILE A 281 -31.24 -22.58 11.78
C ILE A 281 -30.25 -21.49 11.40
N THR A 282 -30.66 -20.23 11.56
CA THR A 282 -29.83 -19.06 11.27
C THR A 282 -28.94 -18.77 12.48
N LEU A 283 -27.63 -18.79 12.27
CA LEU A 283 -26.63 -18.48 13.28
C LEU A 283 -26.47 -16.95 13.43
N THR A 284 -26.04 -16.51 14.61
CA THR A 284 -25.86 -15.09 14.93
C THR A 284 -24.68 -14.43 14.21
N GLU A 285 -23.73 -15.21 13.66
CA GLU A 285 -22.53 -14.75 12.96
C GLU A 285 -22.32 -15.54 11.66
N THR A 286 -21.62 -14.94 10.69
CA THR A 286 -21.16 -15.61 9.47
C THR A 286 -19.94 -16.48 9.78
N ILE A 287 -19.97 -17.74 9.35
CA ILE A 287 -18.90 -18.71 9.55
C ILE A 287 -18.07 -18.89 8.28
N VAL A 288 -16.77 -19.12 8.43
CA VAL A 288 -15.80 -19.30 7.33
C VAL A 288 -15.21 -20.71 7.27
N SER A 289 -14.59 -21.05 6.15
CA SER A 289 -14.05 -22.40 5.88
C SER A 289 -12.87 -22.82 6.77
N SER A 290 -12.20 -21.87 7.42
CA SER A 290 -11.08 -22.14 8.34
C SER A 290 -11.53 -22.52 9.76
N GLU A 291 -12.83 -22.43 10.07
CA GLU A 291 -13.36 -22.71 11.41
C GLU A 291 -13.82 -24.17 11.56
N THR A 292 -13.90 -24.64 12.81
CA THR A 292 -14.60 -25.87 13.18
C THR A 292 -15.75 -25.51 14.10
N ILE A 293 -16.97 -25.97 13.80
CA ILE A 293 -18.13 -25.74 14.67
C ILE A 293 -18.34 -26.96 15.58
N ALA A 294 -18.49 -26.72 16.88
CA ALA A 294 -19.03 -27.67 17.85
C ALA A 294 -20.55 -27.45 18.02
N ILE A 295 -21.32 -28.52 17.90
CA ILE A 295 -22.78 -28.50 18.05
C ILE A 295 -23.15 -29.48 19.18
N SER A 296 -24.03 -29.06 20.07
CA SER A 296 -24.60 -29.90 21.13
C SER A 296 -26.08 -29.60 21.30
N PHE A 297 -26.92 -30.61 21.46
CA PHE A 297 -28.34 -30.44 21.76
C PHE A 297 -28.93 -31.69 22.41
N MET A 298 -30.06 -31.53 23.08
CA MET A 298 -30.89 -32.64 23.58
C MET A 298 -31.98 -32.95 22.56
N VAL A 299 -32.24 -34.22 22.29
CA VAL A 299 -33.28 -34.68 21.34
C VAL A 299 -34.15 -35.80 21.92
N TYR A 300 -35.45 -35.75 21.66
CA TYR A 300 -36.43 -36.79 22.00
C TYR A 300 -37.10 -37.31 20.71
N PRO A 301 -36.59 -38.39 20.11
CA PRO A 301 -37.14 -38.91 18.86
C PRO A 301 -38.36 -39.83 19.09
N SER A 302 -39.31 -39.79 18.15
CA SER A 302 -40.48 -40.70 18.15
C SER A 302 -40.16 -42.10 17.64
N VAL A 303 -39.01 -42.29 16.99
CA VAL A 303 -38.56 -43.55 16.39
C VAL A 303 -37.09 -43.78 16.72
N SER A 304 -36.74 -45.01 17.09
CA SER A 304 -35.39 -45.34 17.55
C SER A 304 -34.39 -45.33 16.41
N ASN A 305 -33.18 -44.88 16.72
CA ASN A 305 -31.98 -45.01 15.90
C ASN A 305 -32.07 -44.40 14.49
N LYS A 306 -32.88 -43.35 14.31
CA LYS A 306 -32.92 -42.58 13.07
C LYS A 306 -31.64 -41.74 12.91
N SER A 307 -31.10 -41.69 11.70
CA SER A 307 -29.98 -40.83 11.35
C SER A 307 -30.44 -39.58 10.60
N ILE A 308 -29.92 -38.43 10.99
CA ILE A 308 -30.15 -37.14 10.32
C ILE A 308 -28.83 -36.58 9.79
N LEU A 309 -28.88 -35.74 8.77
CA LEU A 309 -27.72 -35.02 8.23
C LEU A 309 -27.70 -33.60 8.78
N ILE A 310 -26.55 -33.19 9.34
CA ILE A 310 -26.32 -31.82 9.82
C ILE A 310 -25.14 -31.22 9.05
N ARG A 311 -25.31 -30.01 8.50
CA ARG A 311 -24.26 -29.34 7.70
C ARG A 311 -24.38 -27.82 7.73
N MET A 312 -23.28 -27.12 7.48
CA MET A 312 -23.34 -25.71 7.09
C MET A 312 -23.71 -25.59 5.61
N ALA A 313 -24.30 -24.47 5.22
CA ALA A 313 -24.45 -24.15 3.80
C ALA A 313 -23.09 -24.17 3.10
N TYR A 314 -23.07 -24.66 1.86
CA TYR A 314 -21.85 -24.76 1.03
C TYR A 314 -20.75 -25.68 1.58
N ALA A 315 -21.00 -26.45 2.65
CA ALA A 315 -20.05 -27.40 3.23
C ALA A 315 -20.57 -28.85 3.13
N GLY A 316 -19.65 -29.81 3.33
CA GLY A 316 -20.00 -31.21 3.61
C GLY A 316 -20.78 -31.36 4.92
N GLY A 317 -21.55 -32.44 5.05
CA GLY A 317 -22.37 -32.72 6.23
C GLY A 317 -21.96 -33.97 6.98
N THR A 318 -22.40 -34.05 8.24
CA THR A 318 -22.17 -35.20 9.12
C THR A 318 -23.48 -35.87 9.47
N PHE A 319 -23.51 -37.20 9.35
CA PHE A 319 -24.64 -38.01 9.79
C PHE A 319 -24.59 -38.24 11.29
N VAL A 320 -25.74 -38.07 11.94
CA VAL A 320 -25.89 -38.18 13.39
C VAL A 320 -27.05 -39.10 13.73
N ASN A 321 -26.80 -40.10 14.58
CA ASN A 321 -27.83 -40.99 15.11
C ASN A 321 -28.51 -40.34 16.34
N LEU A 322 -29.85 -40.31 16.33
CA LEU A 322 -30.66 -39.69 17.40
C LEU A 322 -30.86 -40.56 18.64
N GLY A 323 -30.43 -41.83 18.62
CA GLY A 323 -30.54 -42.76 19.74
C GLY A 323 -31.94 -43.37 19.91
N PRO A 324 -32.21 -44.03 21.05
CA PRO A 324 -33.49 -44.72 21.30
C PRO A 324 -34.69 -43.77 21.34
N ALA A 325 -35.85 -44.25 20.90
CA ALA A 325 -37.11 -43.52 20.95
C ALA A 325 -37.59 -43.26 22.37
N ASN A 326 -38.48 -42.27 22.49
CA ASN A 326 -39.26 -42.00 23.70
C ASN A 326 -38.43 -41.66 24.95
N GLN A 327 -37.21 -41.13 24.75
CA GLN A 327 -36.35 -40.60 25.80
C GLN A 327 -35.49 -39.46 25.29
N TRP A 328 -34.95 -38.64 26.21
CA TRP A 328 -34.00 -37.59 25.88
C TRP A 328 -32.60 -38.16 25.67
N ASN A 329 -32.04 -37.94 24.48
CA ASN A 329 -30.69 -38.31 24.12
C ASN A 329 -29.84 -37.03 23.90
N LYS A 330 -28.60 -37.03 24.37
CA LYS A 330 -27.66 -35.93 24.12
C LYS A 330 -26.89 -36.18 22.83
N ILE A 331 -26.89 -35.19 21.95
CA ILE A 331 -26.09 -35.18 20.73
C ILE A 331 -24.94 -34.20 20.88
N THR A 332 -23.74 -34.60 20.45
CA THR A 332 -22.59 -33.71 20.34
C THR A 332 -21.80 -34.08 19.09
N LEU A 333 -21.47 -33.09 18.27
CA LEU A 333 -20.66 -33.27 17.06
C LEU A 333 -19.75 -32.08 16.80
N GLN A 334 -18.75 -32.30 15.96
CA GLN A 334 -17.90 -31.25 15.40
C GLN A 334 -17.98 -31.29 13.87
N LEU A 335 -18.03 -30.12 13.25
CA LEU A 335 -18.06 -29.92 11.81
C LEU A 335 -16.84 -29.09 11.38
N PRO A 336 -15.78 -29.74 10.86
CA PRO A 336 -14.70 -29.04 10.18
C PRO A 336 -15.22 -28.43 8.88
N LEU A 337 -14.96 -27.15 8.64
CA LEU A 337 -15.54 -26.43 7.49
C LEU A 337 -14.57 -26.25 6.31
N SER A 338 -13.50 -27.03 6.24
CA SER A 338 -12.50 -26.96 5.16
C SER A 338 -13.09 -27.16 3.76
N SER A 339 -14.23 -27.86 3.65
CA SER A 339 -14.97 -28.06 2.40
C SER A 339 -15.95 -26.94 2.04
N MET A 340 -16.09 -25.92 2.89
CA MET A 340 -17.05 -24.84 2.72
C MET A 340 -16.63 -23.90 1.59
N SER A 341 -17.43 -23.82 0.52
CA SER A 341 -17.03 -23.09 -0.69
C SER A 341 -17.16 -21.56 -0.61
N LYS A 342 -17.91 -21.04 0.39
CA LYS A 342 -18.04 -19.60 0.67
C LYS A 342 -18.66 -19.36 2.05
N PRO A 343 -18.40 -18.20 2.70
CA PRO A 343 -18.91 -17.88 4.03
C PRO A 343 -20.45 -17.86 4.10
N ASN A 344 -21.01 -18.32 5.23
CA ASN A 344 -22.45 -18.38 5.44
C ASN A 344 -22.84 -18.56 6.91
N ASN A 345 -24.11 -18.31 7.26
CA ASN A 345 -24.64 -18.41 8.62
C ASN A 345 -25.83 -19.39 8.77
N PHE A 346 -26.10 -20.26 7.79
CA PHE A 346 -27.17 -21.26 7.88
C PHE A 346 -26.64 -22.65 8.25
N LEU A 347 -27.14 -23.18 9.36
CA LEU A 347 -26.95 -24.57 9.79
C LEU A 347 -28.17 -25.40 9.37
N TYR A 348 -27.98 -26.34 8.45
CA TYR A 348 -29.03 -27.18 7.91
C TYR A 348 -29.17 -28.52 8.65
N PHE A 349 -30.43 -28.95 8.80
CA PHE A 349 -30.84 -30.24 9.32
C PHE A 349 -31.73 -30.95 8.28
N ASP A 350 -31.41 -32.20 7.96
CA ASP A 350 -32.20 -33.06 7.06
C ASP A 350 -32.50 -34.39 7.76
N LEU A 351 -33.80 -34.69 7.96
CA LEU A 351 -34.28 -35.88 8.66
C LEU A 351 -34.22 -37.17 7.84
N ARG A 352 -34.07 -37.09 6.51
CA ARG A 352 -33.95 -38.24 5.59
C ARG A 352 -35.13 -39.23 5.55
N SER A 353 -36.16 -39.04 6.39
CA SER A 353 -37.37 -39.86 6.43
C SER A 353 -38.46 -39.16 7.24
N SER A 354 -39.69 -39.65 7.14
CA SER A 354 -40.81 -39.12 7.92
C SER A 354 -40.79 -39.63 9.37
N PHE A 355 -40.62 -38.71 10.32
CA PHE A 355 -40.81 -38.91 11.76
C PHE A 355 -40.78 -37.55 12.48
N ASN A 356 -41.08 -37.57 13.78
CA ASN A 356 -41.08 -36.37 14.62
C ASN A 356 -40.02 -36.48 15.71
N PHE A 357 -39.44 -35.36 16.13
CA PHE A 357 -38.64 -35.29 17.36
C PHE A 357 -38.85 -33.96 18.08
N HIS A 358 -38.50 -33.92 19.37
CA HIS A 358 -38.38 -32.68 20.14
C HIS A 358 -36.90 -32.36 20.35
N MET A 359 -36.51 -31.09 20.26
CA MET A 359 -35.14 -30.62 20.50
C MET A 359 -35.12 -29.55 21.57
N SER A 360 -34.12 -29.60 22.45
CA SER A 360 -33.88 -28.60 23.50
C SER A 360 -32.39 -28.36 23.68
N ASP A 361 -32.01 -27.29 24.39
CA ASP A 361 -30.62 -26.94 24.72
C ASP A 361 -29.65 -26.95 23.52
N LEU A 362 -30.08 -26.41 22.37
CA LEU A 362 -29.19 -26.26 21.23
C LEU A 362 -28.09 -25.25 21.55
N GLN A 363 -26.86 -25.72 21.49
CA GLN A 363 -25.64 -24.93 21.62
C GLN A 363 -24.82 -25.15 20.36
N VAL A 364 -24.51 -24.07 19.67
CA VAL A 364 -23.63 -24.08 18.51
C VAL A 364 -22.51 -23.11 18.79
N GLY A 365 -21.26 -23.51 18.59
CA GLY A 365 -20.15 -22.58 18.76
C GLY A 365 -18.92 -22.96 17.98
N THR A 366 -18.03 -22.01 17.73
CA THR A 366 -16.76 -22.30 17.07
C THR A 366 -15.76 -22.87 18.07
N ILE A 367 -15.03 -23.89 17.67
CA ILE A 367 -13.80 -24.29 18.35
C ILE A 367 -12.74 -23.31 17.86
N SER A 368 -12.39 -22.34 18.70
CA SER A 368 -11.12 -21.65 18.54
C SER A 368 -10.05 -22.64 18.97
N ILE A 369 -9.17 -23.05 18.06
CA ILE A 369 -7.85 -23.51 18.48
C ILE A 369 -7.09 -22.21 18.69
N PRO A 370 -6.86 -21.75 19.94
CA PRO A 370 -5.97 -20.63 20.12
C PRO A 370 -4.61 -21.07 19.56
N PRO A 371 -3.86 -20.21 18.85
CA PRO A 371 -2.42 -20.45 18.76
C PRO A 371 -1.93 -20.66 20.20
N GLN A 372 -1.34 -21.83 20.48
CA GLN A 372 -0.71 -22.06 21.77
C GLN A 372 0.29 -20.92 21.97
N ASN A 373 0.01 -20.08 22.97
CA ASN A 373 0.74 -18.85 23.33
C ASN A 373 0.28 -17.58 22.59
N LEU A 374 -0.77 -16.94 23.10
CA LEU A 374 -0.99 -15.51 22.85
C LEU A 374 0.20 -14.73 23.44
N PRO A 375 0.83 -13.79 22.70
CA PRO A 375 1.94 -13.01 23.20
C PRO A 375 1.44 -12.04 24.26
N VAL A 376 2.12 -12.04 25.40
CA VAL A 376 1.88 -11.13 26.53
C VAL A 376 2.85 -9.95 26.53
N SER A 377 3.77 -9.90 25.56
CA SER A 377 4.81 -8.85 25.45
C SER A 377 5.23 -8.57 24.01
N ILE A 378 5.83 -7.39 23.78
CA ILE A 378 6.30 -6.93 22.47
C ILE A 378 7.37 -7.83 21.82
N ASN A 379 8.08 -8.62 22.63
CA ASN A 379 9.14 -9.52 22.16
C ASN A 379 8.58 -10.82 21.56
N GLN A 380 7.37 -11.23 21.96
CA GLN A 380 6.73 -12.47 21.50
C GLN A 380 5.94 -12.30 20.19
N ILE A 381 5.81 -11.07 19.70
CA ILE A 381 5.06 -10.75 18.46
C ILE A 381 5.84 -11.18 17.22
N ASN A 382 7.17 -11.03 17.25
CA ASN A 382 8.04 -11.31 16.10
C ASN A 382 8.08 -12.81 15.72
N GLU A 383 7.64 -13.71 16.60
CA GLU A 383 7.64 -15.17 16.38
C GLU A 383 6.35 -15.70 15.73
N HIS A 384 5.30 -14.88 15.60
CA HIS A 384 3.94 -15.35 15.31
C HIS A 384 3.22 -14.67 14.12
N LEU A 385 3.89 -13.82 13.34
CA LEU A 385 3.27 -13.24 12.13
C LEU A 385 3.36 -14.24 10.97
N VAL A 386 2.21 -14.75 10.54
CA VAL A 386 2.07 -15.78 9.49
C VAL A 386 1.98 -15.19 8.08
N GLU A 387 1.67 -13.89 7.92
CA GLU A 387 1.62 -13.22 6.61
C GLU A 387 2.12 -11.77 6.68
N ASP A 388 2.67 -11.27 5.58
CA ASP A 388 3.15 -9.90 5.48
C ASP A 388 1.99 -8.90 5.36
N VAL A 389 1.48 -8.44 6.50
CA VAL A 389 0.42 -7.41 6.64
C VAL A 389 0.77 -6.13 5.85
N ARG A 390 2.06 -5.90 5.54
CA ARG A 390 2.50 -4.76 4.71
C ARG A 390 2.02 -4.84 3.27
N ALA A 391 1.50 -5.99 2.81
CA ALA A 391 0.85 -6.15 1.51
C ALA A 391 -0.52 -5.43 1.42
N ILE A 392 -1.16 -5.11 2.56
CA ILE A 392 -2.43 -4.37 2.55
C ILE A 392 -2.13 -2.90 2.21
N ASN A 393 -2.75 -2.40 1.13
CA ASN A 393 -2.61 -1.02 0.69
C ASN A 393 -3.99 -0.38 0.47
N ASN A 394 -4.47 0.35 1.48
CA ASN A 394 -5.74 1.07 1.41
C ASN A 394 -5.64 2.22 0.40
N SER A 395 -6.66 2.38 -0.45
CA SER A 395 -6.63 3.38 -1.55
C SER A 395 -6.69 4.82 -1.03
N LYS A 396 -6.27 5.79 -1.87
CA LYS A 396 -6.45 7.23 -1.60
C LYS A 396 -7.92 7.54 -1.25
N GLY A 397 -8.86 7.04 -2.06
CA GLY A 397 -10.29 7.30 -1.89
C GLY A 397 -10.89 6.70 -0.61
N ALA A 398 -10.35 5.58 -0.11
CA ALA A 398 -10.78 5.00 1.16
C ALA A 398 -10.41 5.91 2.33
N ILE A 399 -9.17 6.44 2.33
CA ILE A 399 -8.70 7.37 3.37
C ILE A 399 -9.44 8.70 3.34
N GLU A 400 -9.76 9.22 2.15
CA GLU A 400 -10.58 10.43 2.03
C GLU A 400 -11.97 10.26 2.64
N ARG A 401 -12.58 9.08 2.47
CA ARG A 401 -13.87 8.75 3.10
C ARG A 401 -13.76 8.56 4.60
N MET A 402 -12.65 8.01 5.10
CA MET A 402 -12.38 7.90 6.53
C MET A 402 -12.25 9.28 7.16
N LEU A 403 -11.51 10.19 6.51
CA LEU A 403 -11.38 11.59 6.92
C LEU A 403 -12.74 12.31 6.89
N ALA A 404 -13.55 12.07 5.85
CA ALA A 404 -14.90 12.62 5.77
C ALA A 404 -15.81 12.10 6.91
N ALA A 405 -15.69 10.82 7.29
CA ALA A 405 -16.40 10.28 8.45
C ALA A 405 -15.92 10.96 9.74
N GLY A 406 -14.61 11.03 9.97
CA GLY A 406 -14.02 11.72 11.13
C GLY A 406 -14.46 13.19 11.24
N GLN A 407 -14.54 13.88 10.10
CA GLN A 407 -15.02 15.27 10.06
C GLN A 407 -16.42 15.43 10.64
N THR A 408 -17.34 14.49 10.38
CA THR A 408 -18.69 14.60 10.93
C THR A 408 -18.74 14.56 12.46
N TYR A 409 -17.73 13.99 13.12
CA TYR A 409 -17.60 14.04 14.58
C TYR A 409 -17.00 15.37 15.05
N TRP A 410 -16.09 15.95 14.28
CA TRP A 410 -15.61 17.29 14.57
C TRP A 410 -16.73 18.34 14.43
N ASP A 411 -17.58 18.22 13.41
CA ASP A 411 -18.72 19.13 13.21
C ASP A 411 -19.72 19.08 14.37
N ASN A 412 -19.79 17.95 15.08
CA ASN A 412 -20.63 17.71 16.25
C ASN A 412 -19.82 17.62 17.56
N VAL A 413 -18.57 18.12 17.59
CA VAL A 413 -17.66 17.94 18.74
C VAL A 413 -18.23 18.51 20.04
N ASN A 414 -19.06 19.55 19.94
CA ASN A 414 -19.72 20.19 21.06
C ASN A 414 -20.79 19.32 21.74
N ASP A 415 -21.29 18.29 21.04
CA ASP A 415 -22.28 17.35 21.56
C ASP A 415 -21.65 16.21 22.36
N PHE A 416 -20.31 16.18 22.45
CA PHE A 416 -19.57 15.13 23.11
C PHE A 416 -18.90 15.57 24.42
N VAL A 417 -18.75 14.60 25.32
CA VAL A 417 -17.88 14.63 26.50
C VAL A 417 -17.09 13.31 26.53
N TYR A 418 -15.86 13.33 27.04
CA TYR A 418 -15.07 12.10 27.11
C TYR A 418 -15.66 11.15 28.14
N GLY A 419 -15.84 9.89 27.75
CA GLY A 419 -16.34 8.84 28.64
C GLY A 419 -16.57 7.51 27.93
N ASN A 420 -16.51 6.42 28.69
CA ASN A 420 -16.53 5.05 28.16
C ASN A 420 -17.74 4.22 28.65
N LEU A 421 -18.77 4.83 29.23
CA LEU A 421 -19.93 4.10 29.78
C LEU A 421 -21.17 4.13 28.88
N PHE A 422 -21.35 5.18 28.08
CA PHE A 422 -22.57 5.44 27.30
C PHE A 422 -22.27 5.82 25.85
N THR A 423 -21.35 5.10 25.23
CA THR A 423 -20.90 5.32 23.86
C THR A 423 -21.80 4.63 22.84
N ALA A 424 -21.56 4.89 21.54
CA ALA A 424 -22.30 4.25 20.44
C ALA A 424 -22.26 2.72 20.46
N TYR A 425 -21.34 2.09 21.19
CA TYR A 425 -21.22 0.63 21.32
C TYR A 425 -21.68 0.07 22.67
N ASP A 426 -22.23 0.90 23.56
CA ASP A 426 -22.84 0.47 24.83
C ASP A 426 -24.30 0.05 24.66
N THR A 427 -24.81 -0.78 25.58
CA THR A 427 -26.23 -1.17 25.57
C THR A 427 -27.16 0.04 25.73
N THR A 428 -26.73 1.06 26.47
CA THR A 428 -27.47 2.31 26.69
C THR A 428 -26.67 3.50 26.16
N LEU A 429 -27.37 4.60 25.84
CA LEU A 429 -26.80 5.80 25.25
C LEU A 429 -27.17 7.04 26.07
N ASP A 430 -26.98 6.96 27.38
CA ASP A 430 -27.38 8.01 28.32
C ASP A 430 -26.53 9.27 28.14
N LEU A 431 -27.17 10.44 28.31
CA LEU A 431 -26.50 11.73 28.23
C LEU A 431 -25.84 12.07 29.56
N VAL A 432 -24.59 12.55 29.52
CA VAL A 432 -23.86 13.05 30.69
C VAL A 432 -23.66 14.55 30.52
N GLY A 433 -24.26 15.33 31.42
CA GLY A 433 -24.26 16.80 31.31
C GLY A 433 -24.95 17.30 30.03
N GLY A 434 -25.93 16.56 29.51
CA GLY A 434 -26.62 16.88 28.25
C GLY A 434 -25.85 16.53 26.97
N LYS A 435 -24.70 15.86 27.08
CA LYS A 435 -23.82 15.48 25.97
C LYS A 435 -23.68 13.96 25.88
N HIS A 436 -23.38 13.46 24.69
CA HIS A 436 -23.04 12.07 24.45
C HIS A 436 -21.63 11.76 24.97
N GLN A 437 -21.44 10.56 25.51
CA GLN A 437 -20.10 10.07 25.81
C GLN A 437 -19.43 9.47 24.58
N ILE A 438 -18.14 9.75 24.40
CA ILE A 438 -17.28 9.09 23.41
C ILE A 438 -15.88 8.89 24.01
N ASP A 439 -15.26 7.76 23.70
CA ASP A 439 -13.88 7.44 24.06
C ASP A 439 -13.04 7.17 22.79
N CYS A 440 -11.73 7.06 22.95
CA CYS A 440 -10.83 6.86 21.81
C CYS A 440 -11.08 5.51 21.10
N SER A 441 -11.40 4.46 21.88
CA SER A 441 -11.80 3.14 21.40
C SER A 441 -13.01 3.14 20.47
N SER A 442 -14.11 3.72 20.92
CA SER A 442 -15.37 3.77 20.21
C SER A 442 -15.22 4.59 18.93
N PHE A 443 -14.48 5.70 19.00
CA PHE A 443 -14.18 6.48 17.81
C PHE A 443 -13.29 5.75 16.80
N ALA A 444 -12.22 5.09 17.25
CA ALA A 444 -11.39 4.26 16.38
C ALA A 444 -12.22 3.16 15.72
N HIS A 445 -13.12 2.53 16.47
CA HIS A 445 -14.04 1.51 15.94
C HIS A 445 -15.03 2.07 14.91
N LEU A 446 -15.57 3.28 15.13
CA LEU A 446 -16.38 3.99 14.13
C LEU A 446 -15.59 4.27 12.85
N MET A 447 -14.30 4.61 12.96
CA MET A 447 -13.42 4.82 11.79
C MET A 447 -13.09 3.51 11.07
N ILE A 448 -12.85 2.41 11.79
CA ILE A 448 -12.62 1.06 11.21
C ILE A 448 -13.80 0.63 10.32
N HIS A 449 -15.03 0.98 10.71
CA HIS A 449 -16.26 0.72 9.94
C HIS A 449 -16.70 1.86 9.02
N GLY A 450 -15.98 2.98 9.00
CA GLY A 450 -16.30 4.16 8.20
C GLY A 450 -17.70 4.73 8.46
N ILE A 451 -18.11 4.81 9.73
CA ILE A 451 -19.44 5.26 10.15
C ILE A 451 -19.40 6.77 10.40
N PRO A 452 -20.10 7.61 9.60
CA PRO A 452 -20.26 9.02 9.92
C PRO A 452 -21.27 9.24 11.06
N TYR A 453 -21.21 10.39 11.74
CA TYR A 453 -22.06 10.75 12.90
C TYR A 453 -23.56 10.49 12.65
N ASN A 454 -24.10 10.92 11.50
CA ASN A 454 -25.52 10.75 11.16
C ASN A 454 -25.96 9.29 10.94
N LYS A 455 -25.01 8.34 10.90
CA LYS A 455 -25.23 6.89 10.80
C LYS A 455 -24.96 6.16 12.11
N THR A 456 -24.69 6.89 13.19
CA THR A 456 -24.51 6.33 14.53
C THR A 456 -25.79 6.38 15.35
N ARG A 457 -25.78 5.64 16.46
CA ARG A 457 -26.79 5.77 17.52
C ARG A 457 -26.82 7.16 18.17
N TYR A 458 -25.73 7.93 18.14
CA TYR A 458 -25.72 9.31 18.63
C TYR A 458 -26.71 10.21 17.86
N ALA A 459 -26.90 9.95 16.56
CA ALA A 459 -27.87 10.67 15.75
C ALA A 459 -29.32 10.13 15.85
N GLY A 460 -29.61 9.30 16.87
CA GLY A 460 -30.95 8.74 17.09
C GLY A 460 -31.29 7.51 16.25
N ASN A 461 -30.31 6.91 15.56
CA ASN A 461 -30.51 5.62 14.89
C ASN A 461 -30.63 4.49 15.94
N ALA A 462 -31.39 3.45 15.63
CA ALA A 462 -31.50 2.27 16.49
C ALA A 462 -30.14 1.55 16.66
N ASP A 463 -29.38 1.44 15.57
CA ASP A 463 -28.08 0.78 15.50
C ASP A 463 -27.06 1.65 14.73
N ASN A 464 -25.77 1.34 14.91
CA ASN A 464 -24.73 1.93 14.06
C ASN A 464 -24.78 1.29 12.67
N ILE A 465 -24.79 2.11 11.62
CA ILE A 465 -24.92 1.65 10.25
C ILE A 465 -23.54 1.65 9.59
N ASN A 466 -22.95 0.47 9.45
CA ASN A 466 -21.61 0.31 8.88
C ASN A 466 -21.56 0.65 7.37
N SER A 467 -20.39 1.11 6.90
CA SER A 467 -20.12 1.31 5.49
C SER A 467 -19.52 0.05 4.84
N GLY A 468 -20.14 -0.46 3.78
CA GLY A 468 -19.62 -1.62 3.03
C GLY A 468 -18.25 -1.40 2.34
N LEU A 469 -17.71 -0.18 2.37
CA LEU A 469 -16.37 0.15 1.86
C LEU A 469 -15.26 -0.09 2.91
N PHE A 470 -15.64 -0.32 4.16
CA PHE A 470 -14.73 -0.40 5.30
C PHE A 470 -14.75 -1.80 5.91
N PHE A 471 -13.84 -2.04 6.85
CA PHE A 471 -13.69 -3.35 7.45
C PHE A 471 -14.93 -3.73 8.28
N GLN A 472 -15.54 -4.87 7.97
CA GLN A 472 -16.79 -5.32 8.61
C GLN A 472 -16.59 -6.46 9.60
N ASN A 473 -15.43 -7.12 9.56
CA ASN A 473 -15.24 -8.41 10.22
C ASN A 473 -14.79 -8.26 11.68
N ILE A 474 -15.15 -7.17 12.35
CA ILE A 474 -14.99 -6.97 13.80
C ILE A 474 -16.33 -6.49 14.37
N ASN A 475 -16.73 -7.06 15.50
CA ASN A 475 -17.97 -6.66 16.18
C ASN A 475 -17.65 -5.64 17.27
N GLY A 476 -18.05 -4.39 17.09
CA GLY A 476 -17.75 -3.30 18.01
C GLY A 476 -18.47 -3.33 19.34
N TYR A 477 -19.54 -4.10 19.47
CA TYR A 477 -20.19 -4.35 20.75
C TYR A 477 -19.44 -5.40 21.58
N LYS A 478 -18.57 -6.19 20.94
CA LYS A 478 -17.79 -7.27 21.58
C LYS A 478 -16.32 -6.90 21.77
N TRP A 479 -15.70 -6.31 20.75
CA TRP A 479 -14.29 -5.95 20.71
C TRP A 479 -14.14 -4.44 20.75
N ARG A 480 -14.70 -3.83 21.80
CA ARG A 480 -14.87 -2.39 21.85
C ARG A 480 -13.59 -1.67 22.26
N PHE A 481 -12.92 -2.15 23.31
CA PHE A 481 -11.80 -1.45 23.94
C PHE A 481 -10.49 -1.63 23.14
N ALA A 482 -9.55 -0.69 23.27
CA ALA A 482 -8.31 -0.65 22.50
C ALA A 482 -7.54 -1.98 22.56
N ASN A 483 -7.41 -2.56 23.76
CA ASN A 483 -6.77 -3.87 23.95
C ASN A 483 -7.53 -5.02 23.26
N GLN A 484 -8.86 -4.93 23.18
CA GLN A 484 -9.70 -5.92 22.54
C GLN A 484 -9.57 -5.82 21.01
N ILE A 485 -9.64 -4.61 20.46
CA ILE A 485 -9.40 -4.36 19.03
C ILE A 485 -8.00 -4.85 18.64
N ALA A 486 -6.98 -4.51 19.44
CA ALA A 486 -5.60 -4.96 19.26
C ALA A 486 -5.47 -6.49 19.27
N LYS A 487 -6.10 -7.15 20.26
CA LYS A 487 -6.11 -8.61 20.38
C LYS A 487 -6.79 -9.25 19.17
N PHE A 488 -7.95 -8.73 18.75
CA PHE A 488 -8.63 -9.20 17.55
C PHE A 488 -7.74 -9.07 16.31
N ALA A 489 -7.13 -7.90 16.11
CA ALA A 489 -6.26 -7.65 14.97
C ALA A 489 -5.06 -8.61 14.97
N TYR A 490 -4.47 -8.87 16.13
CA TYR A 490 -3.40 -9.83 16.30
C TYR A 490 -3.84 -11.26 15.97
N GLU A 491 -4.93 -11.73 16.59
CA GLU A 491 -5.48 -13.08 16.38
C GLU A 491 -5.92 -13.35 14.94
N LYS A 492 -6.24 -12.29 14.19
CA LYS A 492 -6.70 -12.38 12.80
C LYS A 492 -5.63 -11.98 11.77
N GLY A 493 -4.40 -11.72 12.19
CA GLY A 493 -3.29 -11.43 11.28
C GLY A 493 -3.36 -10.04 10.62
N TYR A 494 -4.05 -9.08 11.24
CA TYR A 494 -4.07 -7.68 10.80
C TYR A 494 -3.07 -6.79 11.54
N ALA A 495 -2.38 -7.32 12.56
CA ALA A 495 -1.48 -6.56 13.40
C ALA A 495 0.00 -6.81 13.10
N PHE A 496 0.83 -5.80 13.33
CA PHE A 496 2.29 -5.87 13.25
C PHE A 496 2.94 -4.98 14.30
N LYS A 497 4.21 -5.27 14.62
CA LYS A 497 5.03 -4.41 15.47
C LYS A 497 5.58 -3.25 14.61
N PRO A 498 5.38 -1.99 15.00
CA PRO A 498 5.93 -0.87 14.26
C PRO A 498 7.46 -0.81 14.39
N LYS A 499 8.14 -0.24 13.39
CA LYS A 499 9.58 0.07 13.48
C LYS A 499 9.85 1.19 14.48
N ASP A 500 11.07 1.25 15.01
CA ASP A 500 11.49 2.31 15.94
C ASP A 500 11.38 3.72 15.32
N ASP A 501 11.58 3.84 14.01
CA ASP A 501 11.44 5.09 13.26
C ASP A 501 10.03 5.33 12.69
N LEU A 502 9.12 4.37 12.90
CA LEU A 502 7.73 4.36 12.43
C LEU A 502 7.60 4.53 10.90
N SER A 503 8.65 4.18 10.14
CA SER A 503 8.68 4.31 8.68
C SER A 503 7.75 3.34 7.94
N ASP A 504 7.22 2.33 8.64
CA ASP A 504 6.33 1.29 8.13
C ASP A 504 4.83 1.61 8.29
N LEU A 505 4.50 2.73 8.93
CA LEU A 505 3.13 3.18 9.10
C LEU A 505 2.53 3.72 7.80
N ALA A 506 1.24 3.45 7.58
CA ALA A 506 0.46 3.95 6.46
C ALA A 506 -0.84 4.63 6.92
N PRO A 507 -1.35 5.62 6.18
CA PRO A 507 -2.57 6.33 6.57
C PRO A 507 -3.75 5.35 6.71
N GLY A 508 -4.46 5.44 7.82
CA GLY A 508 -5.54 4.51 8.20
C GLY A 508 -5.12 3.38 9.13
N ASP A 509 -3.83 3.23 9.43
CA ASP A 509 -3.35 2.30 10.45
C ASP A 509 -3.90 2.67 11.83
N VAL A 510 -4.32 1.66 12.58
CA VAL A 510 -4.83 1.80 13.93
C VAL A 510 -3.67 1.53 14.90
N LEU A 511 -3.26 2.56 15.63
CA LEU A 511 -2.13 2.55 16.55
C LEU A 511 -2.61 2.23 17.97
N PHE A 512 -1.97 1.27 18.63
CA PHE A 512 -2.30 0.89 20.01
C PHE A 512 -1.14 1.25 20.96
N PHE A 513 -1.48 1.91 22.06
CA PHE A 513 -0.52 2.45 23.00
C PHE A 513 -0.66 1.81 24.39
N SER A 514 0.46 1.69 25.09
CA SER A 514 0.52 1.30 26.50
C SER A 514 1.27 2.38 27.28
N TRP A 515 0.55 3.28 27.96
CA TRP A 515 1.14 4.49 28.55
C TRP A 515 1.87 4.28 29.88
N LYS A 516 3.19 4.37 29.95
CA LYS A 516 3.91 3.96 31.18
C LYS A 516 3.77 4.90 32.39
N ASN A 517 3.33 6.15 32.20
CA ASN A 517 3.47 7.22 33.21
C ASN A 517 2.19 8.09 33.41
N TRP A 518 1.01 7.66 32.97
CA TRP A 518 -0.18 8.53 32.95
C TRP A 518 -1.26 8.09 33.95
N SER A 519 -1.56 8.94 34.94
CA SER A 519 -2.49 8.67 36.05
C SER A 519 -3.91 9.23 35.83
N GLY A 520 -4.36 9.42 34.58
CA GLY A 520 -5.64 10.10 34.36
C GLY A 520 -6.21 10.09 32.94
N GLY A 521 -6.04 9.02 32.17
CA GLY A 521 -6.54 8.95 30.80
C GLY A 521 -6.11 7.67 30.10
N GLY A 522 -7.04 7.02 29.45
CA GLY A 522 -6.95 5.66 28.92
C GLY A 522 -8.35 5.05 28.97
N ASP A 523 -8.64 4.10 28.10
CA ASP A 523 -9.93 3.43 28.02
C ASP A 523 -10.20 2.54 29.24
N LEU A 524 -9.16 2.19 29.99
CA LEU A 524 -9.21 1.30 31.14
C LEU A 524 -8.68 1.96 32.42
N PRO A 525 -9.34 1.72 33.58
CA PRO A 525 -8.77 1.88 34.91
C PRO A 525 -7.44 1.13 35.08
N GLU A 526 -6.58 1.61 35.98
CA GLU A 526 -5.23 1.09 36.22
C GLU A 526 -5.21 -0.40 36.59
N ASP A 527 -6.19 -0.86 37.39
CA ASP A 527 -6.35 -2.25 37.83
C ASP A 527 -6.75 -3.19 36.68
N LEU A 528 -7.55 -2.71 35.73
CA LEU A 528 -7.93 -3.49 34.55
C LEU A 528 -6.83 -3.48 33.48
N ARG A 529 -6.05 -2.41 33.43
CA ARG A 529 -4.97 -2.25 32.45
C ARG A 529 -3.84 -3.27 32.64
N GLU A 530 -3.48 -3.58 33.88
CA GLU A 530 -2.42 -4.56 34.16
C GLU A 530 -2.74 -5.95 33.58
N ASN A 531 -4.02 -6.27 33.42
CA ASN A 531 -4.52 -7.52 32.84
C ASN A 531 -4.92 -7.40 31.36
N ALA A 532 -4.83 -6.21 30.77
CA ALA A 532 -5.20 -5.97 29.39
C ALA A 532 -4.17 -6.54 28.41
N PHE A 533 -4.62 -6.94 27.21
CA PHE A 533 -3.73 -7.41 26.16
C PHE A 533 -2.62 -6.37 25.90
N MET A 534 -1.37 -6.77 26.14
CA MET A 534 -0.17 -5.92 26.06
C MET A 534 -0.23 -4.61 26.87
N LYS A 535 -1.04 -4.56 27.94
CA LYS A 535 -1.30 -3.35 28.74
C LYS A 535 -1.81 -2.16 27.92
N ILE A 536 -2.42 -2.45 26.77
CA ILE A 536 -2.95 -1.43 25.85
C ILE A 536 -4.15 -0.76 26.50
N ASP A 537 -4.14 0.56 26.51
CA ASP A 537 -5.18 1.39 27.11
C ASP A 537 -5.56 2.59 26.25
N HIS A 538 -4.94 2.79 25.09
CA HIS A 538 -5.30 3.87 24.19
C HIS A 538 -5.13 3.48 22.73
N VAL A 539 -5.92 4.11 21.86
CA VAL A 539 -5.92 3.89 20.42
C VAL A 539 -6.09 5.19 19.64
N GLY A 540 -5.42 5.29 18.49
CA GLY A 540 -5.57 6.39 17.55
C GLY A 540 -5.38 5.92 16.12
N VAL A 541 -5.95 6.63 15.14
CA VAL A 541 -5.79 6.29 13.72
C VAL A 541 -4.72 7.18 13.09
N PHE A 542 -3.70 6.58 12.50
CA PHE A 542 -2.60 7.29 11.88
C PHE A 542 -3.01 7.98 10.57
N LEU A 543 -2.60 9.24 10.39
CA LEU A 543 -2.76 9.96 9.13
C LEU A 543 -1.44 10.14 8.38
N HIS A 544 -0.45 10.79 9.00
CA HIS A 544 0.87 11.00 8.40
C HIS A 544 1.87 11.53 9.44
N LYS A 545 3.16 11.40 9.14
CA LYS A 545 4.21 12.18 9.82
C LYS A 545 4.03 13.64 9.40
N LYS A 546 3.71 14.51 10.36
CA LYS A 546 3.46 15.94 10.11
C LYS A 546 4.79 16.67 9.88
N ASN A 547 5.74 16.47 10.78
CA ASN A 547 7.12 16.94 10.67
C ASN A 547 8.05 16.10 11.57
N ASP A 548 9.27 16.57 11.84
CA ASP A 548 10.27 15.83 12.60
C ASP A 548 9.90 15.58 14.07
N SER A 549 8.99 16.39 14.62
CA SER A 549 8.60 16.34 16.03
C SER A 549 7.14 15.93 16.26
N ARG A 550 6.33 15.89 15.19
CA ARG A 550 4.87 15.74 15.27
C ARG A 550 4.33 14.74 14.26
N TRP A 551 3.28 14.03 14.67
CA TRP A 551 2.56 13.03 13.91
C TRP A 551 1.07 13.35 13.95
N ALA A 552 0.40 13.33 12.81
CA ALA A 552 -1.03 13.61 12.72
C ALA A 552 -1.83 12.32 12.91
N THR A 553 -2.77 12.32 13.85
CA THR A 553 -3.69 11.22 14.14
C THR A 553 -5.15 11.69 14.19
N LEU A 554 -6.08 10.74 14.05
CA LEU A 554 -7.50 10.92 14.37
C LEU A 554 -7.80 10.20 15.68
N GLN A 555 -8.28 10.94 16.68
CA GLN A 555 -8.63 10.42 18.00
C GLN A 555 -9.41 11.44 18.83
N PHE A 556 -10.09 10.96 19.86
CA PHE A 556 -10.61 11.79 20.96
C PHE A 556 -9.69 11.67 22.18
N ASP A 557 -9.64 12.72 23.00
CA ASP A 557 -8.90 12.76 24.27
C ASP A 557 -9.76 13.33 25.41
N ASN A 558 -9.26 13.30 26.64
CA ASN A 558 -9.98 13.82 27.81
C ASN A 558 -10.28 15.33 27.75
N GLY A 559 -9.73 16.07 26.79
CA GLY A 559 -9.88 17.50 26.58
C GLY A 559 -10.69 17.87 25.33
N ILE A 560 -11.60 16.97 24.89
CA ILE A 560 -12.36 17.02 23.63
C ILE A 560 -12.66 18.45 23.16
N SER A 561 -11.86 18.88 22.19
CA SER A 561 -12.03 20.15 21.46
C SER A 561 -11.82 19.96 19.95
N THR A 562 -11.34 18.78 19.55
CA THR A 562 -11.07 18.39 18.18
C THR A 562 -10.98 16.85 18.09
N VAL A 563 -11.00 16.32 16.86
CA VAL A 563 -10.68 14.92 16.55
C VAL A 563 -9.35 14.77 15.82
N TYR A 564 -8.75 15.88 15.39
CA TYR A 564 -7.46 15.93 14.70
C TYR A 564 -6.38 16.28 15.71
N TYR A 565 -5.46 15.35 15.97
CA TYR A 565 -4.48 15.45 17.04
C TYR A 565 -3.05 15.39 16.51
N ASP A 566 -2.17 16.26 17.03
CA ASP A 566 -0.74 16.31 16.68
C ASP A 566 0.11 15.67 17.79
N ALA A 567 0.29 14.35 17.71
CA ALA A 567 1.08 13.56 18.64
C ALA A 567 2.58 13.89 18.58
N THR A 568 3.24 13.96 19.74
CA THR A 568 4.70 14.15 19.84
C THR A 568 5.45 12.84 19.58
N ASN A 569 6.77 12.92 19.36
CA ASN A 569 7.63 11.73 19.31
C ASN A 569 7.57 10.92 20.62
N GLU A 570 7.47 11.57 21.78
CA GLU A 570 7.31 10.89 23.08
C GLU A 570 5.97 10.16 23.20
N TYR A 571 4.91 10.74 22.65
CA TYR A 571 3.62 10.07 22.59
C TYR A 571 3.71 8.84 21.68
N MET A 572 4.28 9.00 20.49
CA MET A 572 4.36 7.94 19.48
C MET A 572 5.29 6.79 19.87
N SER A 573 6.34 7.05 20.67
CA SER A 573 7.25 6.00 21.16
C SER A 573 6.60 5.00 22.13
N GLN A 574 5.39 5.30 22.59
CA GLN A 574 4.59 4.42 23.45
C GLN A 574 3.65 3.49 22.65
N CYS A 575 3.68 3.56 21.31
CA CYS A 575 2.95 2.64 20.45
C CYS A 575 3.60 1.25 20.50
N VAL A 576 2.82 0.24 20.90
CA VAL A 576 3.31 -1.12 21.11
C VAL A 576 2.85 -2.10 20.03
N LEU A 577 1.78 -1.77 19.31
CA LEU A 577 1.20 -2.58 18.25
C LEU A 577 0.47 -1.69 17.26
N VAL A 578 0.47 -2.08 15.99
CA VAL A 578 -0.29 -1.43 14.92
C VAL A 578 -1.17 -2.44 14.22
N ALA A 579 -2.38 -2.06 13.83
CA ALA A 579 -3.23 -2.86 12.95
C ALA A 579 -3.54 -2.13 11.65
N ARG A 580 -3.43 -2.86 10.53
CA ARG A 580 -3.82 -2.39 9.21
C ARG A 580 -5.01 -3.20 8.71
N PHE A 581 -6.21 -2.66 8.89
CA PHE A 581 -7.42 -3.29 8.39
C PHE A 581 -7.60 -3.02 6.88
N PRO A 582 -8.00 -4.04 6.08
CA PRO A 582 -8.22 -3.86 4.66
C PRO A 582 -9.54 -3.13 4.39
N TYR A 583 -9.45 -2.02 3.66
CA TYR A 583 -10.60 -1.27 3.14
C TYR A 583 -10.79 -1.53 1.65
N ALA A 584 -11.98 -1.23 1.13
CA ALA A 584 -12.26 -1.36 -0.30
C ALA A 584 -11.36 -0.42 -1.11
N ASN A 585 -10.85 -0.91 -2.24
CA ASN A 585 -10.14 -0.07 -3.20
C ASN A 585 -11.15 0.79 -3.96
N VAL A 586 -11.21 2.07 -3.60
CA VAL A 586 -12.14 3.04 -4.21
C VAL A 586 -11.42 4.26 -4.76
N GLU A 587 -12.00 4.85 -5.80
CA GLU A 587 -11.55 6.09 -6.42
C GLU A 587 -11.60 7.27 -5.45
N SER A 588 -10.72 8.24 -5.71
CA SER A 588 -10.66 9.50 -4.96
C SER A 588 -12.01 10.23 -4.99
N MET A 589 -12.36 10.89 -3.89
CA MET A 589 -13.58 11.71 -3.81
C MET A 589 -13.44 13.03 -4.58
N TYR A 590 -12.21 13.47 -4.84
CA TYR A 590 -11.90 14.82 -5.28
C TYR A 590 -11.09 14.80 -6.58
N SER A 591 -11.27 15.84 -7.40
CA SER A 591 -10.42 16.06 -8.56
C SER A 591 -9.00 16.45 -8.13
N ASN A 592 -8.01 16.08 -8.95
CA ASN A 592 -6.59 16.40 -8.70
C ASN A 592 -6.22 17.83 -9.17
N ASP A 593 -7.17 18.77 -9.11
CA ASP A 593 -6.97 20.14 -9.59
C ASP A 593 -6.14 20.94 -8.58
N ASN A 594 -5.10 21.64 -9.06
CA ASN A 594 -4.39 22.62 -8.24
C ASN A 594 -5.31 23.84 -8.04
N LEU A 595 -5.53 24.21 -6.79
CA LEU A 595 -6.40 25.32 -6.43
C LEU A 595 -5.68 26.66 -6.51
N ILE A 596 -4.35 26.68 -6.55
CA ILE A 596 -3.57 27.92 -6.54
C ILE A 596 -3.42 28.49 -7.96
N ILE A 597 -3.76 29.78 -8.11
CA ILE A 597 -3.42 30.59 -9.27
C ILE A 597 -2.01 31.16 -9.07
N ASP A 598 -1.19 31.16 -10.12
CA ASP A 598 0.18 31.70 -10.13
C ASP A 598 1.13 31.10 -9.08
N GLY A 599 0.83 29.88 -8.62
CA GLY A 599 1.63 29.16 -7.62
C GLY A 599 3.00 28.71 -8.13
N ASP A 600 3.22 28.78 -9.43
CA ASP A 600 4.50 28.51 -10.11
C ASP A 600 5.38 29.74 -10.29
N ILE A 601 4.94 30.91 -9.82
CA ILE A 601 5.78 32.11 -9.78
C ILE A 601 6.63 32.08 -8.49
N PRO A 602 7.98 31.97 -8.60
CA PRO A 602 8.85 31.96 -7.44
C PRO A 602 8.69 33.22 -6.58
N LYS A 603 8.71 33.04 -5.26
CA LYS A 603 8.62 34.09 -4.25
C LYS A 603 9.82 34.01 -3.32
N SER A 604 10.54 35.12 -3.20
CA SER A 604 11.62 35.30 -2.24
C SER A 604 11.29 36.48 -1.36
N VAL A 605 11.44 36.30 -0.05
CA VAL A 605 11.24 37.38 0.92
C VAL A 605 12.42 37.45 1.86
N THR A 606 12.81 38.69 2.19
CA THR A 606 13.89 39.01 3.11
C THR A 606 13.34 39.95 4.17
N ASN A 607 13.65 39.66 5.44
CA ASN A 607 13.20 40.44 6.61
C ASN A 607 11.67 40.67 6.65
N ASN A 608 10.90 39.67 6.25
CA ASN A 608 9.44 39.71 6.24
C ASN A 608 8.84 38.33 6.60
N ALA A 609 7.74 38.32 7.36
CA ALA A 609 7.06 37.10 7.73
C ALA A 609 6.08 36.60 6.65
N THR A 610 5.56 37.47 5.79
CA THR A 610 4.63 37.07 4.72
C THR A 610 5.41 36.76 3.45
N ILE A 611 5.26 35.53 2.93
CA ILE A 611 5.90 35.11 1.68
C ILE A 611 5.07 35.59 0.49
N ALA A 612 3.79 35.19 0.45
CA ALA A 612 2.85 35.60 -0.59
C ALA A 612 1.40 35.27 -0.20
N SER A 613 0.47 35.98 -0.85
CA SER A 613 -0.95 35.64 -0.86
C SER A 613 -1.34 35.16 -2.25
N TYR A 614 -2.08 34.06 -2.29
CA TYR A 614 -2.47 33.38 -3.51
C TYR A 614 -3.99 33.30 -3.60
N LYS A 615 -4.51 33.65 -4.78
CA LYS A 615 -5.93 33.46 -5.09
C LYS A 615 -6.20 32.01 -5.46
N LEU A 616 -7.34 31.51 -5.03
CA LEU A 616 -7.80 30.16 -5.29
C LEU A 616 -8.75 30.13 -6.50
N THR A 617 -8.64 29.08 -7.32
CA THR A 617 -9.59 28.80 -8.41
C THR A 617 -10.97 28.40 -7.88
N LYS A 618 -11.02 27.85 -6.66
CA LYS A 618 -12.23 27.56 -5.91
C LYS A 618 -11.98 27.77 -4.41
N PRO A 619 -12.96 28.25 -3.63
CA PRO A 619 -12.73 28.56 -2.23
C PRO A 619 -12.51 27.30 -1.38
N LEU A 620 -11.81 27.47 -0.25
CA LEU A 620 -11.74 26.43 0.78
C LEU A 620 -13.12 26.27 1.44
N VAL A 621 -13.54 25.02 1.57
CA VAL A 621 -14.81 24.61 2.17
C VAL A 621 -14.55 23.97 3.53
N LYS A 622 -15.28 24.43 4.56
CA LYS A 622 -15.25 23.87 5.91
C LYS A 622 -15.49 22.36 5.88
N GLY A 623 -14.73 21.65 6.69
CA GLY A 623 -14.80 20.20 6.83
C GLY A 623 -14.17 19.40 5.71
N ARG A 624 -13.49 20.06 4.77
CA ARG A 624 -12.67 19.36 3.78
C ARG A 624 -11.23 19.25 4.24
N TYR A 625 -10.58 18.17 3.84
CA TYR A 625 -9.17 17.94 4.06
C TYR A 625 -8.39 18.45 2.83
N TYR A 626 -7.27 19.14 3.04
CA TYR A 626 -6.44 19.70 1.97
C TYR A 626 -5.00 19.22 2.10
N THR A 627 -4.34 19.11 0.95
CA THR A 627 -2.91 18.82 0.85
C THR A 627 -2.22 19.95 0.09
N ILE A 628 -1.26 20.59 0.74
CA ILE A 628 -0.33 21.54 0.13
C ILE A 628 0.90 20.77 -0.32
N VAL A 629 1.38 21.10 -1.51
CA VAL A 629 2.71 20.69 -1.96
C VAL A 629 3.47 21.94 -2.36
N LEU A 630 4.67 22.12 -1.80
CA LEU A 630 5.51 23.27 -2.08
C LEU A 630 6.97 22.87 -2.26
N SER A 631 7.69 23.61 -3.09
CA SER A 631 9.13 23.53 -3.23
C SER A 631 9.73 24.84 -2.76
N GLY A 632 10.53 24.79 -1.70
CA GLY A 632 11.08 25.99 -1.09
C GLY A 632 11.69 25.75 0.28
N ASP A 633 12.52 26.71 0.67
CA ASP A 633 13.26 26.71 1.92
C ASP A 633 12.95 27.96 2.75
N ILE A 634 12.94 27.77 4.06
CA ILE A 634 13.03 28.86 5.02
C ILE A 634 14.50 29.06 5.36
N ILE A 635 15.00 30.27 5.14
CA ILE A 635 16.41 30.64 5.29
C ILE A 635 16.73 30.95 6.76
N THR A 636 15.78 31.57 7.47
CA THR A 636 15.94 31.91 8.88
C THR A 636 15.81 30.66 9.75
N ASP A 637 16.82 30.42 10.59
CA ASP A 637 16.83 29.26 11.48
C ASP A 637 15.63 29.21 12.44
N ASN A 638 15.23 28.00 12.81
CA ASN A 638 14.12 27.70 13.72
C ASN A 638 12.76 28.27 13.29
N CYS A 639 12.61 28.66 12.03
CA CYS A 639 11.35 29.10 11.46
C CYS A 639 10.68 27.98 10.66
N TYR A 640 9.36 28.08 10.47
CA TYR A 640 8.55 27.03 9.85
C TYR A 640 7.40 27.62 9.01
N PHE A 641 6.87 26.87 8.05
CA PHE A 641 5.76 27.35 7.22
C PHE A 641 4.47 27.46 8.04
N VAL A 642 3.74 28.56 7.81
CA VAL A 642 2.41 28.80 8.35
C VAL A 642 1.50 29.18 7.19
N VAL A 643 0.27 28.66 7.20
CA VAL A 643 -0.75 29.03 6.21
C VAL A 643 -1.90 29.67 6.92
N GLN A 644 -2.32 30.81 6.40
CA GLN A 644 -3.45 31.57 6.89
C GLN A 644 -4.54 31.73 5.84
N ALA A 645 -5.77 31.81 6.34
CA ALA A 645 -6.95 32.20 5.61
C ALA A 645 -7.64 33.31 6.41
N ASN A 646 -7.92 34.46 5.80
CA ASN A 646 -8.48 35.64 6.48
C ASN A 646 -7.72 36.04 7.77
N GLY A 647 -6.39 35.93 7.76
CA GLY A 647 -5.53 36.22 8.92
C GLY A 647 -5.58 35.20 10.06
N LYS A 648 -6.39 34.14 9.93
CA LYS A 648 -6.46 33.02 10.88
C LYS A 648 -5.57 31.89 10.41
N THR A 649 -4.78 31.32 11.31
CA THR A 649 -3.92 30.15 11.01
C THR A 649 -4.77 28.91 10.76
N ILE A 650 -4.65 28.35 9.56
CA ILE A 650 -5.31 27.09 9.16
C ILE A 650 -4.34 25.91 9.16
N TYR A 651 -3.05 26.19 9.08
CA TYR A 651 -1.99 25.21 9.25
C TYR A 651 -0.73 25.85 9.81
N SER A 652 -0.04 25.10 10.67
CA SER A 652 1.27 25.47 11.19
C SER A 652 2.15 24.24 11.20
N ASP A 653 3.34 24.37 10.62
CA ASP A 653 4.39 23.35 10.64
C ASP A 653 5.30 23.45 11.88
N ILE A 654 4.74 23.96 13.00
CA ILE A 654 5.45 24.08 14.26
C ILE A 654 6.05 22.73 14.69
N GLY A 655 7.31 22.77 15.13
CA GLY A 655 8.08 21.58 15.48
C GLY A 655 8.93 21.01 14.34
N LYS A 656 8.94 21.62 13.15
CA LYS A 656 9.96 21.35 12.13
C LYS A 656 11.34 21.69 12.67
N ILE A 657 12.30 20.78 12.48
CA ILE A 657 13.70 20.95 12.87
C ILE A 657 14.57 20.71 11.62
N GLY A 658 15.62 21.50 11.44
CA GLY A 658 16.47 21.39 10.25
C GLY A 658 15.80 21.91 8.97
N LYS A 659 16.50 21.76 7.84
CA LYS A 659 16.07 22.33 6.55
C LYS A 659 14.85 21.61 5.98
N TYR A 660 14.09 22.33 5.16
CA TYR A 660 13.07 21.74 4.31
C TYR A 660 13.76 20.93 3.20
N GLN A 661 13.10 19.88 2.73
CA GLN A 661 13.56 19.13 1.55
C GLN A 661 13.09 19.86 0.29
N ASP A 662 13.65 19.52 -0.88
CA ASP A 662 13.27 20.12 -2.18
C ASP A 662 11.74 20.12 -2.43
N LEU A 663 11.01 19.19 -1.82
CA LEU A 663 9.55 19.07 -1.91
C LEU A 663 8.94 18.80 -0.53
N THR A 664 8.10 19.71 -0.06
CA THR A 664 7.43 19.66 1.24
C THR A 664 5.94 19.44 1.05
N THR A 665 5.35 18.53 1.86
CA THR A 665 3.90 18.26 1.83
C THR A 665 3.29 18.58 3.18
N LEU A 666 2.27 19.43 3.19
CA LEU A 666 1.55 19.85 4.39
C LEU A 666 0.10 19.42 4.25
N ARG A 667 -0.47 18.72 5.23
CA ARG A 667 -1.85 18.23 5.14
C ARG A 667 -2.65 18.67 6.35
N PHE A 668 -3.87 19.15 6.12
CA PHE A 668 -4.67 19.74 7.18
C PHE A 668 -6.17 19.72 6.89
N PRO A 669 -7.01 19.61 7.93
CA PRO A 669 -8.43 19.88 7.81
C PRO A 669 -8.67 21.39 7.77
N TYR A 670 -9.56 21.87 6.89
CA TYR A 670 -10.00 23.26 6.92
C TYR A 670 -11.25 23.39 7.79
N LEU A 671 -11.12 24.13 8.89
CA LEU A 671 -12.10 24.14 9.98
C LEU A 671 -12.80 25.48 10.18
N LEU A 672 -12.41 26.52 9.44
CA LEU A 672 -13.02 27.85 9.57
C LEU A 672 -14.40 27.87 8.89
N ASP A 673 -15.35 28.61 9.47
CA ASP A 673 -16.68 28.85 8.91
C ASP A 673 -16.68 29.77 7.68
N ASP A 674 -15.58 30.48 7.45
CA ASP A 674 -15.45 31.47 6.39
C ASP A 674 -15.21 30.78 5.02
N ILE A 675 -15.94 31.19 3.99
CA ILE A 675 -15.61 30.86 2.59
C ILE A 675 -14.39 31.70 2.21
N VAL A 676 -13.29 31.04 1.85
CA VAL A 676 -12.02 31.70 1.60
C VAL A 676 -11.53 31.39 0.20
N ASP A 677 -11.37 32.41 -0.62
CA ASP A 677 -10.80 32.33 -1.96
C ASP A 677 -9.33 32.77 -2.03
N THR A 678 -8.73 33.11 -0.88
CA THR A 678 -7.35 33.59 -0.79
C THR A 678 -6.63 32.98 0.40
N VAL A 679 -5.45 32.41 0.17
CA VAL A 679 -4.58 31.90 1.23
C VAL A 679 -3.27 32.66 1.28
N THR A 680 -2.73 32.84 2.47
CA THR A 680 -1.44 33.49 2.67
C THR A 680 -0.45 32.48 3.23
N LEU A 681 0.72 32.37 2.60
CA LEU A 681 1.85 31.60 3.06
C LEU A 681 2.80 32.51 3.85
N LEU A 682 3.15 32.10 5.06
CA LEU A 682 3.96 32.86 6.01
C LEU A 682 5.10 32.02 6.59
N ILE A 683 6.01 32.73 7.25
CA ILE A 683 7.11 32.19 8.06
C ILE A 683 6.73 32.35 9.54
N GLY A 684 6.33 31.26 10.17
CA GLY A 684 6.16 31.16 11.61
C GLY A 684 7.51 31.00 12.33
N ALA A 685 7.54 31.36 13.61
CA ALA A 685 8.70 31.14 14.46
C ALA A 685 8.28 30.97 15.93
N PRO A 686 9.10 30.32 16.77
CA PRO A 686 8.91 30.27 18.21
C PRO A 686 8.85 31.67 18.85
N THR A 687 8.25 31.75 20.03
CA THR A 687 8.24 32.98 20.84
C THR A 687 9.68 33.41 21.14
N GLY A 688 9.99 34.68 20.90
CA GLY A 688 11.33 35.26 21.13
C GLY A 688 12.28 35.20 19.93
N THR A 689 11.91 34.57 18.82
CA THR A 689 12.68 34.64 17.56
C THR A 689 12.58 36.02 16.91
N THR A 690 13.65 36.47 16.25
CA THR A 690 13.72 37.76 15.55
C THR A 690 12.58 37.94 14.53
N GLN A 691 12.16 39.20 14.32
CA GLN A 691 11.13 39.53 13.32
C GLN A 691 11.66 39.45 11.88
N GLU A 692 12.99 39.47 11.71
CA GLU A 692 13.66 39.37 10.42
C GLU A 692 13.68 37.93 9.94
N ARG A 693 12.67 37.58 9.13
CA ARG A 693 12.46 36.23 8.58
C ARG A 693 12.64 36.23 7.07
N SER A 694 13.24 35.18 6.53
CA SER A 694 13.52 35.07 5.10
C SER A 694 13.23 33.67 4.58
N ALA A 695 12.71 33.57 3.35
CA ALA A 695 12.38 32.30 2.70
C ALA A 695 12.41 32.44 1.17
N ASN A 696 12.65 31.31 0.50
CA ASN A 696 12.58 31.16 -0.95
C ASN A 696 11.60 30.03 -1.29
N VAL A 697 10.51 30.34 -1.97
CA VAL A 697 9.51 29.37 -2.42
C VAL A 697 9.48 29.40 -3.94
N SER A 698 9.93 28.31 -4.56
CA SER A 698 9.94 28.16 -6.02
C SER A 698 8.57 27.79 -6.57
N TRP A 699 7.79 27.05 -5.79
CA TRP A 699 6.47 26.56 -6.20
C TRP A 699 5.57 26.30 -4.98
N PHE A 700 4.27 26.58 -5.13
CA PHE A 700 3.23 26.39 -4.13
C PHE A 700 1.93 25.90 -4.78
N SER A 701 1.35 24.83 -4.26
CA SER A 701 0.10 24.26 -4.75
C SER A 701 -0.76 23.77 -3.60
N ILE A 702 -2.07 23.74 -3.83
CA ILE A 702 -3.04 23.19 -2.89
C ILE A 702 -3.98 22.27 -3.65
N TYR A 703 -4.24 21.10 -3.09
CA TYR A 703 -5.16 20.11 -3.61
C TYR A 703 -6.21 19.78 -2.55
N GLU A 704 -7.41 19.48 -3.01
CA GLU A 704 -8.46 18.93 -2.16
C GLU A 704 -8.24 17.42 -1.97
N GLY A 705 -8.39 16.94 -0.74
CA GLY A 705 -8.21 15.55 -0.37
C GLY A 705 -6.84 15.20 0.19
N TYR A 706 -6.58 13.89 0.24
CA TYR A 706 -5.37 13.33 0.84
C TYR A 706 -4.39 12.89 -0.25
N GLN A 707 -3.51 13.80 -0.67
CA GLN A 707 -2.60 13.49 -1.78
C GLN A 707 -1.41 12.65 -1.30
N ARG A 708 -1.27 11.44 -1.89
CA ARG A 708 -0.23 10.46 -1.50
C ARG A 708 1.04 10.53 -2.35
N ASN A 709 0.89 10.60 -3.68
CA ASN A 709 2.02 10.50 -4.59
C ASN A 709 2.40 11.90 -5.10
N ILE A 710 3.55 12.40 -4.64
CA ILE A 710 3.95 13.81 -4.73
C ILE A 710 4.79 14.05 -6.01
N THR A 711 5.45 13.01 -6.53
CA THR A 711 6.33 13.06 -7.71
C THR A 711 5.61 13.31 -9.03
N GLN A 712 4.31 13.00 -9.12
CA GLN A 712 3.50 13.34 -10.30
C GLN A 712 3.23 14.84 -10.45
N TYR A 713 3.53 15.64 -9.41
CA TYR A 713 3.36 17.10 -9.42
C TYR A 713 4.67 17.84 -9.64
N ASN A 714 5.80 17.13 -9.82
CA ASN A 714 7.01 17.72 -10.38
C ASN A 714 6.69 18.16 -11.81
N LYS A 715 6.49 19.46 -12.03
CA LYS A 715 6.65 20.01 -13.38
C LYS A 715 8.13 19.97 -13.74
N ALA A 716 8.41 19.64 -15.00
CA ALA A 716 9.72 19.81 -15.58
C ALA A 716 10.23 21.22 -15.28
N LYS A 717 11.42 21.32 -14.69
CA LYS A 717 12.08 22.58 -14.37
C LYS A 717 12.07 23.46 -15.63
N VAL A 718 11.39 24.59 -15.61
CA VAL A 718 11.48 25.56 -16.71
C VAL A 718 12.89 26.11 -16.68
N LEU A 719 13.73 25.65 -17.61
CA LEU A 719 15.05 26.20 -17.80
C LEU A 719 14.91 27.65 -18.27
N SER A 720 15.26 28.61 -17.41
CA SER A 720 15.42 29.99 -17.83
C SER A 720 16.56 30.05 -18.85
N SER A 721 16.24 30.32 -20.11
CA SER A 721 17.26 30.43 -21.15
C SER A 721 17.87 31.82 -21.20
N SER A 722 19.19 31.89 -21.00
CA SER A 722 19.98 33.11 -21.16
C SER A 722 20.59 33.17 -22.56
N VAL A 723 20.87 34.38 -23.04
CA VAL A 723 21.55 34.62 -24.32
C VAL A 723 22.96 35.10 -24.00
N PHE A 724 23.98 34.60 -24.70
CA PHE A 724 25.36 35.11 -24.51
C PHE A 724 25.63 36.33 -25.39
N ASN A 725 26.57 37.18 -24.98
CA ASN A 725 26.88 38.41 -25.70
C ASN A 725 27.61 38.07 -27.01
N LEU A 726 26.86 38.01 -28.11
CA LEU A 726 27.42 37.82 -29.45
C LEU A 726 28.21 39.07 -29.87
N ASP A 727 29.30 38.89 -30.61
CA ASP A 727 30.07 39.99 -31.19
C ASP A 727 29.14 40.91 -32.00
N PRO A 728 29.13 42.24 -31.74
CA PRO A 728 28.26 43.18 -32.44
C PRO A 728 28.41 43.15 -33.97
N VAL A 729 29.61 42.87 -34.49
CA VAL A 729 29.86 42.75 -35.94
C VAL A 729 29.09 41.55 -36.49
N LEU A 730 29.11 40.42 -35.78
CA LEU A 730 28.38 39.22 -36.16
C LEU A 730 26.87 39.40 -36.09
N MET A 731 26.35 40.13 -35.09
CA MET A 731 24.92 40.43 -34.96
C MET A 731 24.36 41.13 -36.20
N THR A 732 25.10 42.08 -36.78
CA THR A 732 24.65 42.80 -38.00
C THR A 732 24.67 41.93 -39.26
N ASP A 733 25.53 40.92 -39.27
CA ASP A 733 25.71 39.99 -40.38
C ASP A 733 24.79 38.76 -40.29
N LEU A 734 24.01 38.60 -39.21
CA LEU A 734 23.03 37.52 -39.12
C LEU A 734 21.94 37.67 -40.20
N ASP A 735 21.60 36.54 -40.83
CA ASP A 735 20.46 36.45 -41.73
C ASP A 735 19.16 36.33 -40.92
N THR A 736 18.43 37.44 -40.84
CA THR A 736 17.17 37.56 -40.10
C THR A 736 16.00 36.80 -40.76
N GLY A 737 16.19 36.24 -41.97
CA GLY A 737 15.23 35.33 -42.59
C GLY A 737 15.10 33.99 -41.86
N TYR A 738 16.06 33.67 -40.99
CA TYR A 738 16.03 32.55 -40.05
C TYR A 738 16.05 33.13 -38.62
N ALA A 739 15.25 32.59 -37.70
CA ALA A 739 15.28 33.06 -36.30
C ALA A 739 16.61 32.63 -35.64
N PRO A 740 17.58 33.54 -35.42
CA PRO A 740 18.85 33.14 -34.84
C PRO A 740 18.63 32.70 -33.39
N ASN A 741 19.24 31.59 -33.01
CA ASN A 741 19.19 31.07 -31.64
C ASN A 741 20.62 30.98 -31.11
N TYR A 742 20.91 31.54 -29.94
CA TYR A 742 22.24 31.50 -29.33
C TYR A 742 22.11 31.56 -27.82
N LYS A 743 21.34 30.60 -27.31
CA LYS A 743 20.94 30.51 -25.91
C LYS A 743 21.75 29.46 -25.17
N PHE A 744 21.91 29.66 -23.88
CA PHE A 744 22.43 28.67 -22.95
C PHE A 744 21.59 28.61 -21.67
N ASN A 745 21.59 27.44 -21.03
CA ASN A 745 20.91 27.17 -19.77
C ASN A 745 21.89 26.51 -18.80
N ILE A 746 21.69 26.69 -17.50
CA ILE A 746 22.49 26.01 -16.47
C ILE A 746 21.57 25.08 -15.67
N GLU A 747 21.97 23.83 -15.51
CA GLU A 747 21.37 22.92 -14.53
C GLU A 747 22.46 22.33 -13.64
N SER A 748 22.41 22.65 -12.35
CA SER A 748 23.40 22.17 -11.37
C SER A 748 24.82 22.53 -11.83
N ASN A 749 25.63 21.58 -12.29
CA ASN A 749 26.96 21.84 -12.84
C ASN A 749 27.04 21.78 -14.39
N ARG A 750 25.92 21.68 -15.10
CA ARG A 750 25.89 21.52 -16.56
C ARG A 750 25.46 22.80 -17.24
N LEU A 751 26.24 23.26 -18.21
CA LEU A 751 25.89 24.36 -19.10
C LEU A 751 25.43 23.77 -20.44
N PHE A 752 24.13 23.86 -20.70
CA PHE A 752 23.50 23.45 -21.96
C PHE A 752 23.60 24.59 -22.96
N THR A 753 24.06 24.31 -24.17
CA THR A 753 24.06 25.26 -25.28
C THR A 753 23.14 24.79 -26.38
N CYS A 754 22.31 25.71 -26.89
CA CYS A 754 21.56 25.52 -28.11
C CYS A 754 21.78 26.76 -28.97
N PHE A 755 22.55 26.61 -30.05
CA PHE A 755 22.76 27.71 -30.99
C PHE A 755 22.60 27.27 -32.44
N SER A 756 22.00 28.16 -33.22
CA SER A 756 21.72 28.11 -34.64
C SER A 756 21.96 29.51 -35.19
N LEU A 757 23.09 29.71 -35.86
CA LEU A 757 23.51 31.00 -36.39
C LEU A 757 23.68 30.90 -37.90
N THR A 758 22.90 31.71 -38.64
CA THR A 758 23.02 31.89 -40.09
C THR A 758 23.62 33.26 -40.38
N PHE A 759 24.66 33.31 -41.20
CA PHE A 759 25.33 34.55 -41.60
C PHE A 759 25.04 34.89 -43.06
N LYS A 760 24.93 36.18 -43.37
CA LYS A 760 24.80 36.70 -44.75
C LYS A 760 26.10 36.55 -45.52
N THR A 761 27.24 36.67 -44.84
CA THR A 761 28.58 36.51 -45.43
C THR A 761 29.20 35.16 -45.11
N ILE A 762 30.02 34.65 -46.03
CA ILE A 762 30.79 33.42 -45.84
C ILE A 762 31.90 33.65 -44.80
N LYS A 763 32.00 32.75 -43.83
CA LYS A 763 33.04 32.69 -42.80
C LYS A 763 34.13 31.72 -43.22
N THR A 764 35.38 32.03 -42.87
CA THR A 764 36.53 31.18 -43.18
C THR A 764 37.27 30.84 -41.89
N GLY A 765 37.48 29.55 -41.64
CA GLY A 765 38.23 29.07 -40.48
C GLY A 765 37.50 29.27 -39.14
N ASN A 766 38.29 29.41 -38.08
CA ASN A 766 37.80 29.58 -36.71
C ASN A 766 37.11 30.94 -36.53
N LEU A 767 36.08 31.00 -35.68
CA LEU A 767 35.32 32.23 -35.42
C LEU A 767 34.97 32.35 -33.94
N LEU A 768 35.39 33.45 -33.31
CA LEU A 768 34.90 33.84 -31.98
C LEU A 768 33.48 34.39 -32.13
N LEU A 769 32.52 33.78 -31.43
CA LEU A 769 31.13 34.19 -31.47
C LEU A 769 30.81 35.26 -30.43
N GLY A 770 31.36 35.13 -29.22
CA GLY A 770 30.98 35.97 -28.10
C GLY A 770 31.47 35.43 -26.76
N ASN A 771 30.89 35.92 -25.65
CA ASN A 771 31.30 35.54 -24.30
C ASN A 771 30.09 35.31 -23.37
N ILE A 772 30.17 34.25 -22.53
CA ILE A 772 29.11 33.84 -21.57
C ILE A 772 29.23 34.50 -20.18
N GLY A 773 30.17 35.43 -19.99
CA GLY A 773 30.32 36.25 -18.80
C GLY A 773 30.81 35.48 -17.58
N SER A 774 30.15 35.71 -16.43
CA SER A 774 30.49 35.07 -15.15
C SER A 774 30.15 33.57 -15.10
N VAL A 775 29.41 33.05 -16.08
CA VAL A 775 28.95 31.64 -16.16
C VAL A 775 29.98 30.71 -16.82
N ARG A 776 31.27 31.05 -16.70
CA ARG A 776 32.34 30.33 -17.39
C ARG A 776 32.68 29.01 -16.68
N PRO A 777 32.96 27.92 -17.44
CA PRO A 777 33.45 26.68 -16.85
C PRO A 777 34.85 26.87 -16.28
N LYS A 778 35.26 26.03 -15.30
CA LYS A 778 36.63 26.08 -14.77
C LYS A 778 37.67 25.66 -15.80
N ASN A 779 37.31 24.70 -16.66
CA ASN A 779 38.17 24.17 -17.71
C ASN A 779 37.62 24.51 -19.10
N THR A 780 38.46 24.45 -20.12
CA THR A 780 38.01 24.63 -21.51
C THR A 780 37.33 23.36 -21.99
N HIS A 781 36.08 23.48 -22.44
CA HIS A 781 35.31 22.36 -22.97
C HIS A 781 35.07 22.52 -24.47
N ARG A 782 34.87 21.38 -25.14
CA ARG A 782 34.71 21.28 -26.58
C ARG A 782 33.53 20.37 -26.91
N ILE A 783 32.61 20.87 -27.71
CA ILE A 783 31.43 20.15 -28.18
C ILE A 783 31.55 19.99 -29.70
N PRO A 784 31.37 18.78 -30.26
CA PRO A 784 31.31 18.62 -31.71
C PRO A 784 30.07 19.33 -32.28
N ILE A 785 30.24 20.03 -33.40
CA ILE A 785 29.17 20.78 -34.08
C ILE A 785 29.18 20.53 -35.58
N ASN A 786 28.08 20.87 -36.24
CA ASN A 786 27.97 20.84 -37.68
C ASN A 786 27.93 22.26 -38.25
N LEU A 787 28.69 22.47 -39.32
CA LEU A 787 28.65 23.67 -40.14
C LEU A 787 28.04 23.33 -41.50
N VAL A 788 27.36 24.30 -42.09
CA VAL A 788 26.95 24.26 -43.49
C VAL A 788 27.88 25.15 -44.29
N GLY A 789 28.56 24.54 -45.24
CA GLY A 789 29.51 25.15 -46.15
C GLY A 789 28.88 26.20 -47.07
N ALA A 790 29.73 26.94 -47.78
CA ALA A 790 29.28 27.96 -48.73
C ALA A 790 28.31 27.39 -49.78
N ASN A 791 28.54 26.15 -50.22
CA ASN A 791 27.76 25.43 -51.24
C ASN A 791 26.76 24.41 -50.65
N ASN A 792 26.37 24.58 -49.37
CA ASN A 792 25.46 23.70 -48.62
C ASN A 792 26.01 22.30 -48.28
N GLU A 793 27.32 22.11 -48.35
CA GLU A 793 28.00 20.89 -47.94
C GLU A 793 28.17 20.82 -46.41
N PRO A 794 28.08 19.64 -45.77
CA PRO A 794 28.26 19.52 -44.33
C PRO A 794 29.75 19.48 -43.96
N TYR A 795 30.14 20.26 -42.94
CA TYR A 795 31.45 20.14 -42.30
C TYR A 795 31.31 19.88 -40.80
N ASN A 796 32.20 19.05 -40.26
CA ASN A 796 32.35 18.93 -38.81
C ASN A 796 33.23 20.08 -38.29
N ALA A 797 32.89 20.59 -37.11
CA ALA A 797 33.70 21.55 -36.38
C ALA A 797 33.54 21.31 -34.88
N ILE A 798 34.16 22.17 -34.07
CA ILE A 798 34.10 22.14 -32.62
C ILE A 798 33.59 23.48 -32.12
N LEU A 799 32.59 23.49 -31.25
CA LEU A 799 32.33 24.63 -30.38
C LEU A 799 33.22 24.50 -29.15
N GLN A 800 34.09 25.47 -28.94
CA GLN A 800 34.88 25.61 -27.73
C GLN A 800 34.24 26.64 -26.81
N ILE A 801 34.06 26.28 -25.54
CA ILE A 801 33.74 27.21 -24.46
C ILE A 801 34.95 27.23 -23.53
N SER A 802 35.67 28.34 -23.58
CA SER A 802 36.94 28.50 -22.88
C SER A 802 36.73 28.83 -21.40
N TRP A 803 37.73 28.56 -20.58
CA TRP A 803 37.72 28.85 -19.13
C TRP A 803 37.51 30.34 -18.79
N ASN A 804 37.81 31.23 -19.75
CA ASN A 804 37.59 32.68 -19.65
C ASN A 804 36.18 33.12 -20.11
N GLY A 805 35.32 32.18 -20.55
CA GLY A 805 33.97 32.42 -21.02
C GLY A 805 33.83 32.65 -22.53
N ASP A 806 34.91 32.56 -23.31
CA ASP A 806 34.82 32.75 -24.76
C ASP A 806 34.16 31.56 -25.45
N VAL A 807 33.23 31.85 -26.36
CA VAL A 807 32.52 30.88 -27.19
C VAL A 807 33.05 30.96 -28.62
N THR A 808 33.76 29.94 -29.07
CA THR A 808 34.50 29.94 -30.33
C THR A 808 34.17 28.72 -31.18
N ILE A 809 33.87 28.91 -32.46
CA ILE A 809 33.84 27.84 -33.45
C ILE A 809 35.26 27.56 -33.93
N ILE A 810 35.70 26.32 -33.83
CA ILE A 810 37.00 25.84 -34.28
C ILE A 810 36.77 24.84 -35.42
N THR A 811 37.23 25.19 -36.61
CA THR A 811 37.25 24.32 -37.77
C THR A 811 38.51 23.43 -37.76
N TYR A 812 38.42 22.20 -38.27
CA TYR A 812 39.58 21.31 -38.37
C TYR A 812 40.65 21.80 -39.37
N THR A 813 40.26 22.63 -40.33
CA THR A 813 41.18 23.25 -41.30
C THR A 813 40.84 24.73 -41.45
N SER A 814 41.84 25.60 -41.45
CA SER A 814 41.68 27.06 -41.56
C SER A 814 41.05 27.52 -42.89
N THR A 815 41.00 26.65 -43.89
CA THR A 815 40.44 26.92 -45.22
C THR A 815 38.95 26.61 -45.36
N VAL A 816 38.29 26.05 -44.33
CA VAL A 816 36.85 25.72 -44.41
C VAL A 816 36.04 27.01 -44.53
N GLN A 817 35.21 27.08 -45.58
CA GLN A 817 34.28 28.17 -45.83
C GLN A 817 32.86 27.74 -45.48
N TRP A 818 32.18 28.50 -44.61
CA TRP A 818 30.88 28.13 -44.06
C TRP A 818 29.98 29.35 -43.82
N LYS A 819 28.66 29.13 -43.78
CA LYS A 819 27.66 30.22 -43.62
C LYS A 819 26.61 29.96 -42.54
N HIS A 820 26.53 28.74 -42.03
CA HIS A 820 25.61 28.39 -40.95
C HIS A 820 26.27 27.43 -39.97
N ALA A 821 25.98 27.59 -38.69
CA ALA A 821 26.51 26.77 -37.61
C ALA A 821 25.40 26.33 -36.66
N LEU A 822 25.40 25.02 -36.33
CA LEU A 822 24.42 24.38 -35.46
C LEU A 822 25.11 23.61 -34.35
N ALA A 823 24.71 23.88 -33.10
CA ALA A 823 25.07 23.03 -31.97
C ALA A 823 23.92 22.87 -30.99
N SER A 824 23.83 21.66 -30.46
CA SER A 824 23.04 21.33 -29.29
C SER A 824 23.85 20.36 -28.45
N GLY A 825 24.00 20.65 -27.16
CA GLY A 825 24.79 19.83 -26.25
C GLY A 825 24.95 20.50 -24.90
N PHE A 826 25.74 19.87 -24.03
CA PHE A 826 26.08 20.44 -22.73
C PHE A 826 27.55 20.22 -22.41
N ILE A 827 28.08 21.07 -21.54
CA ILE A 827 29.39 20.90 -20.91
C ILE A 827 29.21 20.86 -19.39
N PHE A 828 30.18 20.29 -18.69
CA PHE A 828 30.29 20.41 -17.25
C PHE A 828 31.02 21.72 -16.90
N MET A 829 30.64 22.38 -15.81
CA MET A 829 31.23 23.65 -15.37
C MET A 829 32.39 23.44 -14.38
N ASP A 830 32.58 22.23 -13.87
CA ASP A 830 33.44 21.92 -12.71
C ASP A 830 34.94 21.78 -12.99
#